data_AF-A0A4U3L5C0-F1
#
_entry.id   AF-A0A4U3L5C0-F1
#
_cell.length_a   1.000
_cell.length_b   1.000
_cell.length_c   1.000
_cell.angle_alpha   90.00
_cell.angle_beta   90.00
_cell.angle_gamma   90.00
#
_symmetry.space_group_name_H-M   'P 1'
#
loop_
_entity.id
_entity.type
_entity.pdbx_description
1 polymer ?
#
loop_
_entity_poly.entity_id
_entity_poly.type
_entity_poly.pdbx_seq_one_letter_code
_entity_poly.pdbx_strand_id
1 'polypeptide(L)'
;MSNAGLILYFRTIPWKLLFLFFGLFFIGEARATNYYFSSSKGNDSRTAIQAQNPATPWQSLKKLNSFFNNLKPGDSVLLKRGDTFYGSITVSTSGAASLPIVISAYGRGGKPVISGFTTLSSWTDLGNGIYKSNCPECGVTDNMLTINDKPQMIGRYPNRSYLTFESHVSNTSITDNELKNSPNWAGAEVVIRKDRWIIDRNKIKNHSGNTISYTSASAYSAIDGYGYFIQNDPKTLDTLGEWYFEPKNKNVLVYFGSYNPALYIVKTSSIDTLVYLRYCNYITFDGLSFQGANVSAFELIAAGHIALQNCSIDFSGKNAIYGAWSQSSPFFSLTHSIINHTNNNAITLSGDFPNALIKYNTIKNTGLIAGMGENGGNSYEGIDIEGANSIIENNEIDSSGYNALKFTGDSIKIKNNLIKGFTLTKDDGGGIYTWNGSKNATPHHGMQIEGNIILNGIGAGEGTNNQNYLPSEGIYLDDNSSNLKVFANTIANCSHSGIYLHNSHEIQVLNNTTFNNGTQVNISHDNILPTSPTRNVALQHNVFFSSDASSNLLKLSTIANDINLFGIADSNYYARPLDDNYTISTSQSSLLPVEMHNLSKWQSSYQKDIHSKKSPKAIVPYFLKKLIGLNMVNNGSFTNNINGSSSWNSSGSCIASWDGSGKINGGALKVSYTKQTNGSTGVVVPVGKISSGKDYILKYSVTGIKPKGEISAFLRQSNSPYANLSAIKYDSITTKRSDYTVLFSSSATENNASIIFQVNDSYGTFWLDNIELNEASVTITNPKDSIRFEYNATTKDKSIILSETYLGIDSTTYSGKLILKPYSSIILLKNTPLKTSPIQSLNFEGKKKGTTVSLQWETSNAFNTSSFDILKSSDGVQFKKIGQVAANSIALTSSIYTFNDNTFSDGKSYYQIRVVSKDEKNTYSKTIVLPSSENVKLSVTPNPASNKIWVYSNFFQDYRNAVLTLHDIKGSVIKVIPITSSYKSIPIDISNLAKGTYIITLVDGNTICNQKFIKQ
;
A
#
# COMPACT_ATOMS: atom_id res chain seq x y z
N MET A 1 -40.68 89.93 36.13
CA MET A 1 -39.75 90.04 34.99
C MET A 1 -39.67 88.68 34.30
N SER A 2 -39.90 88.68 32.98
CA SER A 2 -39.61 87.66 31.94
C SER A 2 -39.72 86.16 32.30
N ASN A 3 -40.72 85.44 31.80
CA ASN A 3 -40.85 84.83 30.45
C ASN A 3 -40.18 83.45 30.28
N ALA A 4 -41.06 82.50 29.95
CA ALA A 4 -40.93 81.42 28.95
C ALA A 4 -40.11 80.15 29.22
N GLY A 5 -40.79 79.00 29.06
CA GLY A 5 -40.34 78.01 28.07
C GLY A 5 -40.17 76.54 28.48
N LEU A 6 -41.26 75.76 28.37
CA LEU A 6 -41.39 74.34 27.97
C LEU A 6 -40.49 73.21 28.58
N ILE A 7 -41.10 72.37 29.45
CA ILE A 7 -41.61 70.99 29.19
C ILE A 7 -40.70 70.06 28.33
N LEU A 8 -40.25 68.84 28.71
CA LEU A 8 -40.92 67.63 29.24
C LEU A 8 -39.85 66.59 29.67
N TYR A 9 -40.04 65.82 30.75
CA TYR A 9 -40.08 64.33 30.74
C TYR A 9 -40.30 63.76 32.16
N PHE A 10 -40.99 62.62 32.17
CA PHE A 10 -41.80 62.01 33.22
C PHE A 10 -41.07 61.59 34.52
N ARG A 11 -41.77 61.76 35.65
CA ARG A 11 -41.47 61.09 36.93
C ARG A 11 -42.75 60.64 37.66
N THR A 12 -42.65 59.41 38.17
CA THR A 12 -43.11 58.86 39.47
C THR A 12 -44.58 58.42 39.72
N ILE A 13 -44.72 57.08 39.93
CA ILE A 13 -45.30 56.33 41.11
C ILE A 13 -46.75 56.68 41.53
N PRO A 14 -47.71 55.71 41.71
CA PRO A 14 -47.81 54.94 42.98
C PRO A 14 -48.54 53.57 43.03
N TRP A 15 -48.30 52.90 44.17
CA TRP A 15 -49.09 51.90 44.92
C TRP A 15 -50.23 51.09 44.25
N LYS A 16 -50.15 49.76 44.40
CA LYS A 16 -51.13 48.96 45.19
C LYS A 16 -50.65 47.52 45.43
N LEU A 17 -50.31 47.24 46.68
CA LEU A 17 -50.41 45.93 47.33
C LEU A 17 -51.91 45.60 47.55
N LEU A 18 -52.24 44.31 47.53
CA LEU A 18 -53.54 43.62 47.67
C LEU A 18 -54.30 43.31 46.35
N PHE A 19 -54.64 42.01 46.20
CA PHE A 19 -55.15 41.25 45.04
C PHE A 19 -54.03 40.88 44.04
N LEU A 20 -53.41 39.69 44.03
CA LEU A 20 -53.93 38.34 44.23
C LEU A 20 -52.90 37.48 44.99
N PHE A 21 -53.15 37.28 46.29
CA PHE A 21 -52.51 36.25 47.12
C PHE A 21 -53.21 34.88 46.93
N PHE A 22 -53.65 34.60 45.68
CA PHE A 22 -54.43 33.41 45.27
C PHE A 22 -53.97 32.87 43.90
N GLY A 23 -52.71 33.13 43.52
CA GLY A 23 -52.12 32.70 42.24
C GLY A 23 -50.86 31.84 42.38
N LEU A 24 -50.63 31.20 43.54
CA LEU A 24 -49.39 30.48 43.87
C LEU A 24 -49.57 28.99 44.17
N PHE A 25 -50.71 28.39 43.81
CA PHE A 25 -50.98 26.96 44.01
C PHE A 25 -51.55 26.24 42.77
N PHE A 26 -51.09 26.61 41.58
CA PHE A 26 -51.20 25.75 40.39
C PHE A 26 -49.92 25.84 39.55
N ILE A 27 -48.76 25.61 40.17
CA ILE A 27 -47.67 24.96 39.43
C ILE A 27 -48.12 23.51 39.35
N GLY A 28 -48.96 23.19 38.37
CA GLY A 28 -49.18 21.80 38.01
C GLY A 28 -47.82 21.24 37.62
N GLU A 29 -47.23 20.43 38.49
CA GLU A 29 -46.11 19.59 38.11
C GLU A 29 -46.59 18.80 36.87
N ALA A 30 -46.10 19.17 35.69
CA ALA A 30 -46.25 18.36 34.50
C ALA A 30 -45.39 17.10 34.72
N ARG A 31 -45.97 16.12 35.43
CA ARG A 31 -45.31 14.85 35.69
C ARG A 31 -45.24 14.07 34.38
N ALA A 32 -44.02 13.69 34.00
CA ALA A 32 -43.75 12.73 32.95
C ALA A 32 -44.59 11.46 33.16
N THR A 33 -45.35 11.06 32.15
CA THR A 33 -46.22 9.87 32.21
C THR A 33 -45.67 8.76 31.32
N ASN A 34 -45.60 7.54 31.86
CA ASN A 34 -45.17 6.36 31.11
C ASN A 34 -46.38 5.60 30.56
N TYR A 35 -46.37 5.25 29.29
CA TYR A 35 -47.37 4.40 28.64
C TYR A 35 -46.72 3.12 28.14
N TYR A 36 -47.27 1.96 28.54
CA TYR A 36 -46.65 0.66 28.31
C TYR A 36 -47.32 -0.08 27.14
N PHE A 37 -46.51 -0.74 26.31
CA PHE A 37 -46.94 -1.51 25.16
C PHE A 37 -46.36 -2.95 25.17
N SER A 38 -47.14 -3.94 24.79
CA SER A 38 -46.71 -5.35 24.63
C SER A 38 -47.54 -6.02 23.55
N SER A 39 -46.93 -6.42 22.44
CA SER A 39 -47.63 -7.17 21.40
C SER A 39 -48.08 -8.56 21.86
N SER A 40 -47.39 -9.13 22.85
CA SER A 40 -47.68 -10.46 23.41
C SER A 40 -48.71 -10.47 24.55
N LYS A 41 -48.87 -9.38 25.30
CA LYS A 41 -49.73 -9.31 26.52
C LYS A 41 -50.66 -8.10 26.58
N GLY A 42 -50.57 -7.20 25.61
CA GLY A 42 -51.32 -5.94 25.59
C GLY A 42 -52.78 -6.10 25.19
N ASN A 43 -53.55 -5.03 25.41
CA ASN A 43 -54.92 -4.91 24.91
C ASN A 43 -55.21 -3.44 24.58
N ASP A 44 -55.49 -3.14 23.31
CA ASP A 44 -55.70 -1.77 22.80
C ASP A 44 -57.02 -1.12 23.23
N SER A 45 -57.97 -1.89 23.78
CA SER A 45 -59.22 -1.36 24.35
C SER A 45 -59.04 -0.71 25.73
N ARG A 46 -57.86 -0.88 26.36
CA ARG A 46 -57.54 -0.27 27.66
C ARG A 46 -57.53 1.26 27.57
N THR A 47 -57.90 1.92 28.67
CA THR A 47 -57.83 3.38 28.79
C THR A 47 -56.37 3.85 28.91
N ALA A 48 -56.13 5.15 28.72
CA ALA A 48 -54.81 5.74 28.91
C ALA A 48 -54.27 5.52 30.33
N ILE A 49 -55.12 5.66 31.36
CA ILE A 49 -54.74 5.43 32.76
C ILE A 49 -54.34 3.97 33.00
N GLN A 50 -55.07 3.01 32.43
CA GLN A 50 -54.72 1.59 32.53
C GLN A 50 -53.38 1.30 31.86
N ALA A 51 -53.11 1.93 30.71
CA ALA A 51 -51.84 1.77 30.00
C ALA A 51 -50.64 2.40 30.71
N GLN A 52 -50.84 3.13 31.81
CA GLN A 52 -49.75 3.66 32.66
C GLN A 52 -49.19 2.64 33.65
N ASN A 53 -49.71 1.40 33.65
CA ASN A 53 -49.21 0.30 34.46
C ASN A 53 -48.59 -0.79 33.55
N PRO A 54 -47.34 -1.23 33.79
CA PRO A 54 -46.68 -2.27 32.98
C PRO A 54 -47.41 -3.63 32.99
N ALA A 55 -48.30 -3.89 33.95
CA ALA A 55 -49.14 -5.10 33.99
C ALA A 55 -50.37 -5.01 33.07
N THR A 56 -50.76 -3.81 32.64
CA THR A 56 -51.91 -3.57 31.75
C THR A 56 -51.53 -2.75 30.51
N PRO A 57 -50.54 -3.20 29.71
CA PRO A 57 -50.06 -2.44 28.56
C PRO A 57 -51.08 -2.39 27.41
N TRP A 58 -50.95 -1.40 26.53
CA TRP A 58 -51.53 -1.47 25.19
C TRP A 58 -50.79 -2.49 24.32
N GLN A 59 -51.36 -2.84 23.17
CA GLN A 59 -50.89 -3.95 22.35
C GLN A 59 -50.10 -3.52 21.10
N SER A 60 -50.61 -2.56 20.32
CA SER A 60 -50.14 -2.35 18.95
C SER A 60 -49.56 -0.96 18.66
N LEU A 61 -48.76 -0.87 17.58
CA LEU A 61 -48.30 0.43 17.05
C LEU A 61 -49.45 1.24 16.45
N LYS A 62 -50.51 0.60 15.96
CA LYS A 62 -51.74 1.29 15.53
C LYS A 62 -52.35 2.08 16.68
N LYS A 63 -52.40 1.49 17.88
CA LYS A 63 -52.86 2.18 19.08
C LYS A 63 -51.93 3.33 19.45
N LEU A 64 -50.61 3.10 19.42
CA LEU A 64 -49.62 4.16 19.65
C LEU A 64 -49.84 5.35 18.71
N ASN A 65 -49.93 5.11 17.40
CA ASN A 65 -50.13 6.17 16.41
C ASN A 65 -51.45 6.93 16.62
N SER A 66 -52.53 6.23 16.99
CA SER A 66 -53.81 6.90 17.32
C SER A 66 -53.73 7.77 18.57
N PHE A 67 -52.83 7.44 19.50
CA PHE A 67 -52.68 8.14 20.77
C PHE A 67 -51.56 9.19 20.76
N PHE A 68 -50.62 9.14 19.81
CA PHE A 68 -49.38 9.90 19.85
C PHE A 68 -49.58 11.41 20.04
N ASN A 69 -50.60 11.99 19.39
CA ASN A 69 -50.99 13.41 19.56
C ASN A 69 -51.42 13.81 20.97
N ASN A 70 -51.72 12.84 21.85
CA ASN A 70 -52.09 13.09 23.24
C ASN A 70 -50.89 13.04 24.20
N LEU A 71 -49.69 12.66 23.72
CA LEU A 71 -48.48 12.70 24.51
C LEU A 71 -48.09 14.16 24.80
N LYS A 72 -47.54 14.38 26.00
CA LYS A 72 -47.04 15.68 26.46
C LYS A 72 -45.51 15.65 26.51
N PRO A 73 -44.84 16.82 26.44
CA PRO A 73 -43.41 16.91 26.74
C PRO A 73 -43.07 16.20 28.07
N GLY A 74 -42.10 15.29 28.01
CA GLY A 74 -41.65 14.47 29.15
C GLY A 74 -42.30 13.09 29.22
N ASP A 75 -43.37 12.83 28.48
CA ASP A 75 -44.00 11.50 28.47
C ASP A 75 -43.09 10.44 27.82
N SER A 76 -43.27 9.18 28.23
CA SER A 76 -42.53 8.04 27.69
C SER A 76 -43.45 6.95 27.14
N VAL A 77 -43.05 6.34 26.03
CA VAL A 77 -43.66 5.16 25.44
C VAL A 77 -42.71 3.98 25.65
N LEU A 78 -43.11 2.99 26.44
CA LEU A 78 -42.26 1.87 26.85
C LEU A 78 -42.74 0.56 26.22
N LEU A 79 -41.94 0.00 25.31
CA LEU A 79 -42.22 -1.25 24.62
C LEU A 79 -41.60 -2.44 25.37
N LYS A 80 -42.32 -3.55 25.48
CA LYS A 80 -41.86 -4.71 26.25
C LYS A 80 -40.67 -5.40 25.58
N ARG A 81 -39.60 -5.63 26.34
CA ARG A 81 -38.45 -6.43 25.90
C ARG A 81 -38.87 -7.85 25.54
N GLY A 82 -38.28 -8.37 24.46
CA GLY A 82 -38.61 -9.65 23.85
C GLY A 82 -39.86 -9.67 22.96
N ASP A 83 -40.60 -8.56 22.85
CA ASP A 83 -41.74 -8.45 21.95
C ASP A 83 -41.31 -7.89 20.57
N THR A 84 -41.98 -8.36 19.52
CA THR A 84 -41.91 -7.79 18.16
C THR A 84 -43.22 -7.08 17.85
N PHE A 85 -43.14 -5.87 17.32
CA PHE A 85 -44.24 -5.00 16.92
C PHE A 85 -44.18 -4.77 15.42
N TYR A 86 -45.20 -5.21 14.69
CA TYR A 86 -45.30 -5.02 13.25
C TYR A 86 -45.92 -3.65 12.91
N GLY A 87 -45.34 -2.95 11.92
CA GLY A 87 -45.86 -1.68 11.38
C GLY A 87 -44.93 -0.48 11.60
N SER A 88 -45.50 0.72 11.47
CA SER A 88 -44.76 1.99 11.59
C SER A 88 -45.12 2.76 12.85
N ILE A 89 -44.22 3.63 13.30
CA ILE A 89 -44.45 4.68 14.29
C ILE A 89 -44.53 6.01 13.55
N THR A 90 -45.63 6.75 13.74
CA THR A 90 -45.78 8.12 13.24
C THR A 90 -45.70 9.08 14.41
N VAL A 91 -44.60 9.82 14.50
CA VAL A 91 -44.44 10.88 15.50
C VAL A 91 -45.18 12.12 15.02
N SER A 92 -46.10 12.61 15.83
CA SER A 92 -47.02 13.69 15.44
C SER A 92 -47.11 14.84 16.45
N THR A 93 -46.37 14.78 17.55
CA THR A 93 -46.22 15.88 18.51
C THR A 93 -44.78 15.96 19.03
N SER A 94 -44.36 17.13 19.47
CA SER A 94 -42.99 17.41 19.93
C SER A 94 -42.86 17.27 21.45
N GLY A 95 -41.65 16.94 21.92
CA GLY A 95 -41.24 17.20 23.29
C GLY A 95 -40.84 18.67 23.49
N ALA A 96 -40.11 18.94 24.58
CA ALA A 96 -39.48 20.22 24.85
C ALA A 96 -38.03 20.02 25.29
N ALA A 97 -37.22 21.09 25.26
CA ALA A 97 -35.77 21.02 25.50
C ALA A 97 -35.33 20.31 26.79
N SER A 98 -36.08 20.47 27.89
CA SER A 98 -35.83 19.78 29.16
C SER A 98 -36.75 18.57 29.41
N LEU A 99 -37.69 18.32 28.50
CA LEU A 99 -38.75 17.31 28.63
C LEU A 99 -38.99 16.65 27.26
N PRO A 100 -38.01 15.91 26.71
CA PRO A 100 -38.20 15.19 25.46
C PRO A 100 -39.27 14.10 25.62
N ILE A 101 -39.93 13.73 24.52
CA ILE A 101 -40.73 12.50 24.49
C ILE A 101 -39.77 11.33 24.25
N VAL A 102 -39.88 10.29 25.08
CA VAL A 102 -38.96 9.14 25.05
C VAL A 102 -39.68 7.87 24.61
N ILE A 103 -39.25 7.25 23.52
CA ILE A 103 -39.70 5.92 23.09
C ILE A 103 -38.60 4.93 23.46
N SER A 104 -38.87 4.05 24.41
CA SER A 104 -37.87 3.12 24.96
C SER A 104 -38.48 1.77 25.34
N ALA A 105 -37.77 0.99 26.16
CA ALA A 105 -38.09 -0.39 26.49
C ALA A 105 -38.32 -0.60 27.99
N TYR A 106 -39.12 -1.60 28.36
CA TYR A 106 -39.27 -2.06 29.75
C TYR A 106 -39.21 -3.59 29.85
N GLY A 107 -39.00 -4.11 31.07
CA GLY A 107 -38.96 -5.54 31.35
C GLY A 107 -37.57 -6.16 31.13
N ARG A 108 -37.53 -7.45 30.82
CA ARG A 108 -36.29 -8.25 30.63
C ARG A 108 -36.31 -8.92 29.26
N GLY A 109 -35.13 -9.30 28.75
CA GLY A 109 -34.97 -9.94 27.44
C GLY A 109 -34.33 -9.03 26.39
N GLY A 110 -34.39 -9.45 25.12
CA GLY A 110 -33.88 -8.68 23.98
C GLY A 110 -34.56 -7.31 23.82
N LYS A 111 -33.96 -6.42 23.03
CA LYS A 111 -34.59 -5.13 22.68
C LYS A 111 -35.95 -5.40 22.00
N PRO A 112 -36.99 -4.59 22.26
CA PRO A 112 -38.24 -4.66 21.49
C PRO A 112 -37.94 -4.38 20.01
N VAL A 113 -38.54 -5.17 19.12
CA VAL A 113 -38.30 -5.07 17.67
C VAL A 113 -39.49 -4.38 17.00
N ILE A 114 -39.26 -3.28 16.30
CA ILE A 114 -40.19 -2.69 15.34
C ILE A 114 -39.85 -3.31 13.99
N SER A 115 -40.78 -4.06 13.40
CA SER A 115 -40.52 -4.83 12.19
C SER A 115 -41.48 -4.47 11.05
N GLY A 116 -40.91 -4.28 9.86
CA GLY A 116 -41.65 -4.19 8.61
C GLY A 116 -41.66 -5.49 7.81
N PHE A 117 -41.16 -6.60 8.38
CA PHE A 117 -41.14 -7.89 7.70
C PHE A 117 -42.47 -8.63 7.79
N THR A 118 -42.86 -9.22 6.68
CA THR A 118 -43.85 -10.30 6.59
C THR A 118 -43.13 -11.59 6.22
N THR A 119 -43.48 -12.70 6.88
CA THR A 119 -42.95 -14.03 6.53
C THR A 119 -43.79 -14.63 5.40
N LEU A 120 -43.13 -15.01 4.31
CA LEU A 120 -43.76 -15.67 3.16
C LEU A 120 -44.03 -17.14 3.47
N SER A 121 -45.15 -17.65 2.95
CA SER A 121 -45.60 -19.02 3.16
C SER A 121 -46.53 -19.44 2.02
N SER A 122 -47.09 -20.64 2.05
CA SER A 122 -48.04 -21.12 1.02
C SER A 122 -47.46 -21.09 -0.40
N TRP A 123 -46.25 -21.64 -0.53
CA TRP A 123 -45.51 -21.68 -1.80
C TRP A 123 -46.23 -22.51 -2.87
N THR A 124 -46.39 -21.90 -4.04
CA THR A 124 -46.87 -22.57 -5.26
C THR A 124 -45.68 -22.79 -6.20
N ASP A 125 -45.42 -24.06 -6.55
CA ASP A 125 -44.43 -24.41 -7.56
C ASP A 125 -44.91 -23.97 -8.96
N LEU A 126 -44.09 -23.17 -9.65
CA LEU A 126 -44.34 -22.73 -11.03
C LEU A 126 -43.55 -23.53 -12.06
N GLY A 127 -42.78 -24.54 -11.64
CA GLY A 127 -41.83 -25.26 -12.47
C GLY A 127 -40.47 -24.58 -12.57
N ASN A 128 -39.49 -25.28 -13.13
CA ASN A 128 -38.10 -24.82 -13.32
C ASN A 128 -37.41 -24.33 -12.03
N GLY A 129 -37.87 -24.80 -10.86
CA GLY A 129 -37.32 -24.42 -9.56
C GLY A 129 -37.77 -23.06 -9.02
N ILE A 130 -38.76 -22.42 -9.66
CA ILE A 130 -39.33 -21.15 -9.24
C ILE A 130 -40.58 -21.39 -8.39
N TYR A 131 -40.62 -20.81 -7.21
CA TYR A 131 -41.78 -20.87 -6.32
C TYR A 131 -42.36 -19.48 -6.10
N LYS A 132 -43.68 -19.42 -5.99
CA LYS A 132 -44.44 -18.19 -5.78
C LYS A 132 -45.13 -18.18 -4.43
N SER A 133 -45.05 -17.06 -3.73
CA SER A 133 -45.86 -16.74 -2.55
C SER A 133 -46.58 -15.41 -2.78
N ASN A 134 -47.78 -15.25 -2.23
CA ASN A 134 -48.47 -13.97 -2.25
C ASN A 134 -48.12 -13.13 -1.00
N CYS A 135 -48.00 -11.81 -1.15
CA CYS A 135 -47.81 -10.86 -0.06
C CYS A 135 -48.85 -9.73 -0.16
N PRO A 136 -50.08 -9.92 0.36
CA PRO A 136 -51.14 -8.90 0.28
C PRO A 136 -50.75 -7.57 0.94
N GLU A 137 -49.92 -7.65 1.97
CA GLU A 137 -49.46 -6.55 2.82
C GLU A 137 -48.37 -5.72 2.15
N CYS A 138 -47.64 -6.29 1.19
CA CYS A 138 -46.57 -5.60 0.49
C CYS A 138 -47.09 -4.40 -0.31
N GLY A 139 -46.22 -3.40 -0.51
CA GLY A 139 -46.49 -2.22 -1.32
C GLY A 139 -46.53 -2.51 -2.82
N VAL A 140 -46.23 -1.48 -3.63
CA VAL A 140 -46.07 -1.61 -5.09
C VAL A 140 -44.62 -1.89 -5.50
N THR A 141 -43.70 -1.83 -4.55
CA THR A 141 -42.29 -2.19 -4.70
C THR A 141 -41.86 -3.02 -3.50
N ASP A 142 -40.94 -3.96 -3.74
CA ASP A 142 -40.21 -4.69 -2.71
C ASP A 142 -38.71 -4.49 -3.00
N ASN A 143 -37.95 -4.07 -2.01
CA ASN A 143 -36.51 -3.84 -2.09
C ASN A 143 -35.73 -4.68 -1.06
N MET A 144 -36.38 -5.57 -0.31
CA MET A 144 -35.68 -6.35 0.72
C MET A 144 -36.36 -7.70 0.95
N LEU A 145 -35.65 -8.75 0.57
CA LEU A 145 -35.99 -10.12 0.87
C LEU A 145 -34.82 -10.79 1.60
N THR A 146 -35.14 -11.58 2.62
CA THR A 146 -34.16 -12.40 3.33
C THR A 146 -34.56 -13.87 3.29
N ILE A 147 -33.54 -14.73 3.25
CA ILE A 147 -33.67 -16.17 3.45
C ILE A 147 -32.81 -16.54 4.66
N ASN A 148 -33.44 -17.07 5.70
CA ASN A 148 -32.79 -17.38 6.98
C ASN A 148 -31.98 -16.18 7.52
N ASP A 149 -32.62 -14.99 7.49
CA ASP A 149 -32.04 -13.72 7.93
C ASP A 149 -30.76 -13.29 7.18
N LYS A 150 -30.61 -13.73 5.92
CA LYS A 150 -29.57 -13.26 4.99
C LYS A 150 -30.20 -12.51 3.82
N PRO A 151 -29.75 -11.28 3.51
CA PRO A 151 -30.30 -10.51 2.39
C PRO A 151 -30.05 -11.23 1.06
N GLN A 152 -31.04 -11.20 0.18
CA GLN A 152 -30.98 -11.78 -1.15
C GLN A 152 -30.99 -10.70 -2.22
N MET A 153 -30.28 -10.95 -3.32
CA MET A 153 -30.31 -10.09 -4.50
C MET A 153 -31.54 -10.36 -5.37
N ILE A 154 -32.06 -9.31 -6.01
CA ILE A 154 -33.02 -9.47 -7.10
C ILE A 154 -32.35 -10.33 -8.19
N GLY A 155 -33.11 -11.24 -8.80
CA GLY A 155 -32.58 -12.11 -9.84
C GLY A 155 -31.98 -11.31 -10.98
N ARG A 156 -30.83 -11.74 -11.51
CA ARG A 156 -30.10 -11.00 -12.54
C ARG A 156 -29.52 -11.90 -13.62
N TYR A 157 -29.33 -11.35 -14.82
CA TYR A 157 -28.61 -11.98 -15.92
C TYR A 157 -27.47 -11.09 -16.40
N PRO A 158 -26.22 -11.61 -16.48
CA PRO A 158 -25.77 -12.88 -15.90
C PRO A 158 -25.77 -12.82 -14.36
N ASN A 159 -25.77 -13.98 -13.72
CA ASN A 159 -25.87 -14.13 -12.25
C ASN A 159 -24.68 -13.51 -11.51
N ARG A 160 -23.54 -13.38 -12.20
CA ARG A 160 -22.30 -12.77 -11.74
C ARG A 160 -21.63 -12.04 -12.90
N SER A 161 -20.74 -11.10 -12.60
CA SER A 161 -20.07 -10.26 -13.61
C SER A 161 -21.03 -9.40 -14.43
N TYR A 162 -20.45 -8.58 -15.30
CA TYR A 162 -21.16 -7.67 -16.17
C TYR A 162 -21.02 -8.15 -17.62
N LEU A 163 -22.09 -8.04 -18.39
CA LEU A 163 -22.01 -7.95 -19.84
C LEU A 163 -21.32 -6.63 -20.21
N THR A 164 -20.74 -6.52 -21.39
CA THR A 164 -20.10 -5.28 -21.88
C THR A 164 -20.84 -4.79 -23.11
N PHE A 165 -20.82 -3.48 -23.38
CA PHE A 165 -21.40 -2.92 -24.59
C PHE A 165 -20.36 -2.12 -25.38
N GLU A 166 -20.40 -2.22 -26.71
CA GLU A 166 -19.42 -1.58 -27.59
C GLU A 166 -19.80 -0.15 -27.96
N SER A 167 -21.09 0.18 -27.94
CA SER A 167 -21.57 1.51 -28.32
C SER A 167 -22.85 1.92 -27.60
N HIS A 168 -23.09 3.23 -27.51
CA HIS A 168 -24.32 3.82 -27.00
C HIS A 168 -24.84 4.94 -27.90
N VAL A 169 -26.12 5.30 -27.74
CA VAL A 169 -26.71 6.50 -28.35
C VAL A 169 -27.29 7.37 -27.26
N SER A 170 -26.66 8.54 -27.06
CA SER A 170 -27.01 9.47 -25.98
C SER A 170 -27.04 8.71 -24.64
N ASN A 171 -27.90 9.12 -23.72
CA ASN A 171 -28.06 8.44 -22.44
C ASN A 171 -29.27 7.49 -22.44
N THR A 172 -29.63 6.93 -23.60
CA THR A 172 -30.95 6.26 -23.79
C THR A 172 -30.89 4.87 -24.37
N SER A 173 -29.73 4.41 -24.86
CA SER A 173 -29.58 3.05 -25.36
C SER A 173 -28.13 2.60 -25.40
N ILE A 174 -27.92 1.29 -25.25
CA ILE A 174 -26.65 0.60 -25.44
C ILE A 174 -26.81 -0.50 -26.49
N THR A 175 -25.72 -0.82 -27.19
CA THR A 175 -25.62 -1.92 -28.15
C THR A 175 -24.43 -2.80 -27.78
N ASP A 176 -24.73 -4.08 -27.58
CA ASP A 176 -23.81 -5.16 -27.17
C ASP A 176 -23.89 -6.24 -28.24
N ASN A 177 -22.83 -6.44 -29.03
CA ASN A 177 -22.81 -7.35 -30.18
C ASN A 177 -23.05 -8.82 -29.80
N GLU A 178 -22.79 -9.20 -28.56
CA GLU A 178 -23.00 -10.53 -28.00
C GLU A 178 -24.44 -10.71 -27.47
N LEU A 179 -25.17 -9.61 -27.23
CA LEU A 179 -26.57 -9.64 -26.81
C LEU A 179 -27.47 -10.19 -27.91
N LYS A 180 -28.23 -11.23 -27.56
CA LYS A 180 -29.19 -11.90 -28.46
C LYS A 180 -30.57 -11.31 -28.29
N ASN A 181 -31.35 -11.31 -29.38
CA ASN A 181 -32.75 -10.87 -29.40
C ASN A 181 -33.70 -11.71 -28.50
N SER A 182 -33.27 -12.90 -28.08
CA SER A 182 -34.02 -13.77 -27.16
C SER A 182 -33.13 -14.18 -25.97
N PRO A 183 -33.62 -14.07 -24.73
CA PRO A 183 -34.95 -13.55 -24.36
C PRO A 183 -35.08 -12.03 -24.60
N ASN A 184 -36.30 -11.59 -24.93
CA ASN A 184 -36.60 -10.16 -24.99
C ASN A 184 -36.67 -9.58 -23.57
N TRP A 185 -35.97 -8.47 -23.31
CA TRP A 185 -35.80 -7.87 -21.98
C TRP A 185 -36.67 -6.62 -21.77
N ALA A 186 -37.57 -6.30 -22.69
CA ALA A 186 -38.50 -5.18 -22.52
C ALA A 186 -39.31 -5.32 -21.23
N GLY A 187 -39.36 -4.25 -20.42
CA GLY A 187 -40.02 -4.23 -19.12
C GLY A 187 -39.11 -4.55 -17.92
N ALA A 188 -37.98 -5.22 -18.13
CA ALA A 188 -36.96 -5.47 -17.11
C ALA A 188 -36.15 -4.19 -16.79
N GLU A 189 -35.15 -4.31 -15.91
CA GLU A 189 -34.18 -3.26 -15.62
C GLU A 189 -32.83 -3.59 -16.26
N VAL A 190 -32.21 -2.60 -16.91
CA VAL A 190 -30.78 -2.61 -17.23
C VAL A 190 -30.05 -1.85 -16.13
N VAL A 191 -29.24 -2.56 -15.35
CA VAL A 191 -28.30 -1.98 -14.39
C VAL A 191 -26.98 -1.75 -15.10
N ILE A 192 -26.63 -0.49 -15.30
CA ILE A 192 -25.49 -0.07 -16.11
C ILE A 192 -24.48 0.69 -15.24
N ARG A 193 -23.20 0.34 -15.37
CA ARG A 193 -22.12 1.20 -14.92
C ARG A 193 -21.91 2.27 -15.98
N LYS A 194 -22.17 3.52 -15.62
CA LYS A 194 -21.99 4.65 -16.54
C LYS A 194 -20.67 5.37 -16.32
N ASP A 195 -20.17 5.29 -15.10
CA ASP A 195 -18.86 5.76 -14.70
C ASP A 195 -18.38 4.92 -13.51
N ARG A 196 -17.17 5.18 -13.01
CA ARG A 196 -16.58 4.46 -11.87
C ARG A 196 -17.42 4.63 -10.59
N TRP A 197 -17.92 5.84 -10.36
CA TRP A 197 -18.77 6.20 -9.23
C TRP A 197 -20.29 6.11 -9.50
N ILE A 198 -20.72 5.65 -10.70
CA ILE A 198 -22.13 5.64 -11.13
C ILE A 198 -22.61 4.25 -11.53
N ILE A 199 -23.65 3.77 -10.82
CA ILE A 199 -24.46 2.62 -11.21
C ILE A 199 -25.92 3.08 -11.27
N ASP A 200 -26.53 2.93 -12.44
CA ASP A 200 -27.93 3.29 -12.65
C ASP A 200 -28.78 2.05 -13.00
N ARG A 201 -29.97 1.98 -12.43
CA ARG A 201 -31.05 1.05 -12.74
C ARG A 201 -32.04 1.74 -13.67
N ASN A 202 -32.06 1.35 -14.93
CA ASN A 202 -32.93 1.97 -15.94
C ASN A 202 -33.98 0.96 -16.41
N LYS A 203 -35.24 1.39 -16.49
CA LYS A 203 -36.30 0.54 -17.04
C LYS A 203 -36.12 0.41 -18.55
N ILE A 204 -36.11 -0.83 -19.05
CA ILE A 204 -35.97 -1.13 -20.48
C ILE A 204 -37.30 -0.86 -21.17
N LYS A 205 -37.28 0.02 -22.17
CA LYS A 205 -38.40 0.34 -23.05
C LYS A 205 -38.53 -0.68 -24.17
N ASN A 206 -37.42 -1.00 -24.83
CA ASN A 206 -37.39 -1.91 -25.96
C ASN A 206 -36.07 -2.70 -25.97
N HIS A 207 -36.15 -3.94 -26.43
CA HIS A 207 -35.00 -4.77 -26.77
C HIS A 207 -35.21 -5.29 -28.19
N SER A 208 -34.34 -4.91 -29.12
CA SER A 208 -34.40 -5.30 -30.53
C SER A 208 -33.02 -5.67 -31.03
N GLY A 209 -32.85 -6.92 -31.47
CA GLY A 209 -31.56 -7.43 -31.93
C GLY A 209 -30.57 -7.46 -30.78
N ASN A 210 -29.56 -6.60 -30.86
CA ASN A 210 -28.46 -6.47 -29.93
C ASN A 210 -28.48 -5.12 -29.18
N THR A 211 -29.59 -4.38 -29.29
CA THR A 211 -29.76 -3.04 -28.72
C THR A 211 -30.85 -3.03 -27.65
N ILE A 212 -30.53 -2.42 -26.50
CA ILE A 212 -31.47 -2.11 -25.42
C ILE A 212 -31.68 -0.60 -25.37
N SER A 213 -32.94 -0.14 -25.39
CA SER A 213 -33.29 1.25 -25.12
C SER A 213 -34.03 1.39 -23.80
N TYR A 214 -33.78 2.48 -23.08
CA TYR A 214 -34.24 2.72 -21.72
C TYR A 214 -34.51 4.20 -21.44
N THR A 215 -35.16 4.50 -20.31
CA THR A 215 -35.20 5.87 -19.76
C THR A 215 -34.06 6.03 -18.77
N SER A 216 -33.18 7.01 -18.99
CA SER A 216 -32.11 7.28 -18.03
C SER A 216 -32.65 7.70 -16.66
N ALA A 217 -32.11 7.10 -15.60
CA ALA A 217 -32.42 7.43 -14.22
C ALA A 217 -31.54 8.56 -13.66
N SER A 218 -30.45 8.93 -14.33
CA SER A 218 -29.56 10.02 -13.94
C SER A 218 -29.05 10.82 -15.15
N ALA A 219 -28.40 11.96 -14.89
CA ALA A 219 -27.83 12.81 -15.92
C ALA A 219 -26.52 12.26 -16.52
N TYR A 220 -25.86 11.30 -15.87
CA TYR A 220 -24.60 10.73 -16.33
C TYR A 220 -24.81 9.87 -17.57
N SER A 221 -23.99 10.08 -18.61
CA SER A 221 -24.04 9.32 -19.87
C SER A 221 -23.32 7.98 -19.74
N ALA A 222 -23.71 6.99 -20.55
CA ALA A 222 -22.96 5.74 -20.67
C ALA A 222 -21.56 5.99 -21.29
N ILE A 223 -20.60 5.11 -21.00
CA ILE A 223 -19.24 5.12 -21.55
C ILE A 223 -18.98 3.76 -22.22
N ASP A 224 -18.54 3.76 -23.47
CA ASP A 224 -18.28 2.52 -24.23
C ASP A 224 -17.23 1.63 -23.53
N GLY A 225 -17.45 0.31 -23.60
CA GLY A 225 -16.63 -0.69 -22.93
C GLY A 225 -16.90 -0.85 -21.43
N TYR A 226 -17.84 -0.10 -20.85
CA TYR A 226 -18.35 -0.37 -19.51
C TYR A 226 -19.37 -1.52 -19.53
N GLY A 227 -19.67 -2.01 -18.33
CA GLY A 227 -20.51 -3.17 -18.12
C GLY A 227 -21.94 -2.87 -17.68
N TYR A 228 -22.83 -3.81 -17.96
CA TYR A 228 -24.22 -3.82 -17.50
C TYR A 228 -24.70 -5.23 -17.15
N PHE A 229 -25.86 -5.34 -16.52
CA PHE A 229 -26.60 -6.59 -16.36
C PHE A 229 -28.10 -6.32 -16.36
N ILE A 230 -28.90 -7.36 -16.58
CA ILE A 230 -30.36 -7.28 -16.56
C ILE A 230 -30.86 -7.78 -15.22
N GLN A 231 -31.86 -7.13 -14.63
CA GLN A 231 -32.52 -7.60 -13.40
C GLN A 231 -34.02 -7.29 -13.42
N ASN A 232 -34.70 -7.62 -12.32
CA ASN A 232 -36.10 -7.26 -12.07
C ASN A 232 -37.07 -7.81 -13.13
N ASP A 233 -36.88 -9.06 -13.53
CA ASP A 233 -37.76 -9.81 -14.43
C ASP A 233 -37.76 -11.29 -14.03
N PRO A 234 -38.89 -12.02 -14.02
CA PRO A 234 -38.94 -13.43 -13.63
C PRO A 234 -38.05 -14.35 -14.48
N LYS A 235 -37.66 -13.96 -15.70
CA LYS A 235 -36.73 -14.72 -16.56
C LYS A 235 -35.30 -14.74 -16.04
N THR A 236 -34.94 -13.87 -15.08
CA THR A 236 -33.60 -13.86 -14.46
C THR A 236 -33.50 -14.79 -13.24
N LEU A 237 -34.56 -15.54 -12.91
CA LEU A 237 -34.57 -16.45 -11.76
C LEU A 237 -33.98 -17.81 -12.13
N ASP A 238 -32.72 -18.07 -11.79
CA ASP A 238 -32.07 -19.34 -12.09
C ASP A 238 -31.07 -19.83 -11.01
N THR A 239 -30.81 -19.03 -9.98
CA THR A 239 -29.88 -19.32 -8.89
C THR A 239 -30.57 -19.24 -7.53
N LEU A 240 -30.23 -20.17 -6.61
CA LEU A 240 -30.85 -20.25 -5.28
C LEU A 240 -30.83 -18.89 -4.57
N GLY A 241 -32.02 -18.40 -4.20
CA GLY A 241 -32.22 -17.17 -3.44
C GLY A 241 -32.52 -15.94 -4.29
N GLU A 242 -32.31 -15.98 -5.61
CA GLU A 242 -32.77 -14.92 -6.49
C GLU A 242 -34.28 -14.76 -6.43
N TRP A 243 -34.75 -13.51 -6.50
CA TRP A 243 -36.16 -13.21 -6.37
C TRP A 243 -36.64 -12.08 -7.28
N TYR A 244 -37.95 -12.06 -7.51
CA TYR A 244 -38.67 -11.06 -8.30
C TYR A 244 -40.00 -10.74 -7.63
N PHE A 245 -40.34 -9.45 -7.54
CA PHE A 245 -41.65 -9.01 -7.04
C PHE A 245 -42.54 -8.58 -8.21
N GLU A 246 -43.71 -9.22 -8.32
CA GLU A 246 -44.75 -8.86 -9.28
C GLU A 246 -45.73 -7.85 -8.64
N PRO A 247 -45.71 -6.56 -9.03
CA PRO A 247 -46.49 -5.53 -8.33
C PRO A 247 -48.00 -5.69 -8.47
N LYS A 248 -48.47 -6.23 -9.60
CA LYS A 248 -49.91 -6.27 -9.95
C LYS A 248 -50.72 -7.11 -8.96
N ASN A 249 -50.23 -8.31 -8.64
CA ASN A 249 -50.91 -9.22 -7.71
C ASN A 249 -50.15 -9.36 -6.39
N LYS A 250 -49.05 -8.61 -6.21
CA LYS A 250 -48.16 -8.66 -5.04
C LYS A 250 -47.60 -10.06 -4.79
N ASN A 251 -47.19 -10.74 -5.86
CA ASN A 251 -46.54 -12.03 -5.76
C ASN A 251 -45.03 -11.86 -5.63
N VAL A 252 -44.42 -12.64 -4.75
CA VAL A 252 -42.98 -12.78 -4.64
C VAL A 252 -42.62 -14.12 -5.25
N LEU A 253 -41.78 -14.12 -6.28
CA LEU A 253 -41.22 -15.30 -6.91
C LEU A 253 -39.79 -15.45 -6.40
N VAL A 254 -39.41 -16.66 -6.01
CA VAL A 254 -38.06 -16.99 -5.52
C VAL A 254 -37.59 -18.27 -6.19
N TYR A 255 -36.34 -18.28 -6.63
CA TYR A 255 -35.71 -19.48 -7.16
C TYR A 255 -35.17 -20.35 -6.02
N PHE A 256 -35.66 -21.58 -5.91
CA PHE A 256 -35.16 -22.61 -5.00
C PHE A 256 -34.51 -23.79 -5.74
N GLY A 257 -34.60 -23.87 -7.06
CA GLY A 257 -34.10 -25.02 -7.81
C GLY A 257 -34.79 -26.31 -7.36
N SER A 258 -34.02 -27.32 -6.97
CA SER A 258 -34.55 -28.58 -6.43
C SER A 258 -34.82 -28.56 -4.92
N TYR A 259 -34.50 -27.47 -4.22
CA TYR A 259 -34.69 -27.38 -2.78
C TYR A 259 -36.15 -27.11 -2.40
N ASN A 260 -36.59 -27.68 -1.27
CA ASN A 260 -37.93 -27.45 -0.74
C ASN A 260 -38.00 -26.08 -0.04
N PRO A 261 -38.86 -25.14 -0.49
CA PRO A 261 -38.98 -23.81 0.12
C PRO A 261 -39.45 -23.84 1.58
N ALA A 262 -40.16 -24.89 2.02
CA ALA A 262 -40.63 -25.04 3.40
C ALA A 262 -39.48 -25.21 4.42
N LEU A 263 -38.26 -25.49 3.97
CA LEU A 263 -37.06 -25.58 4.82
C LEU A 263 -36.40 -24.22 5.08
N TYR A 264 -36.93 -23.15 4.49
CA TYR A 264 -36.37 -21.81 4.56
C TYR A 264 -37.36 -20.85 5.23
N ILE A 265 -36.84 -19.97 6.07
CA ILE A 265 -37.59 -18.81 6.57
C ILE A 265 -37.35 -17.68 5.59
N VAL A 266 -38.37 -17.36 4.79
CA VAL A 266 -38.28 -16.28 3.79
C VAL A 266 -39.11 -15.10 4.29
N LYS A 267 -38.49 -13.93 4.40
CA LYS A 267 -39.17 -12.69 4.82
C LYS A 267 -39.00 -11.62 3.75
N THR A 268 -40.07 -10.87 3.48
CA THR A 268 -40.08 -9.70 2.61
C THR A 268 -40.54 -8.47 3.40
N SER A 269 -40.01 -7.29 3.05
CA SER A 269 -40.43 -6.03 3.66
C SER A 269 -41.76 -5.55 3.08
N SER A 270 -42.77 -5.44 3.93
CA SER A 270 -44.12 -4.97 3.59
C SER A 270 -44.41 -3.55 4.06
N ILE A 271 -43.48 -2.92 4.80
CA ILE A 271 -43.60 -1.55 5.33
C ILE A 271 -42.46 -0.69 4.80
N ASP A 272 -42.79 0.41 4.11
CA ASP A 272 -41.82 1.35 3.53
C ASP A 272 -40.93 1.99 4.59
N THR A 273 -41.54 2.67 5.56
CA THR A 273 -40.79 3.34 6.62
C THR A 273 -41.27 2.95 8.00
N LEU A 274 -40.33 2.64 8.91
CA LEU A 274 -40.65 2.19 10.26
C LEU A 274 -40.91 3.36 11.21
N VAL A 275 -40.25 4.49 11.03
CA VAL A 275 -40.44 5.70 11.86
C VAL A 275 -40.50 6.94 10.99
N TYR A 276 -41.63 7.65 11.07
CA TYR A 276 -41.82 8.96 10.46
C TYR A 276 -41.65 10.07 11.50
N LEU A 277 -40.68 10.97 11.27
CA LEU A 277 -40.39 12.15 12.08
C LEU A 277 -40.47 13.38 11.18
N ARG A 278 -41.66 13.99 11.11
CA ARG A 278 -41.92 15.17 10.25
C ARG A 278 -42.37 16.34 11.11
N TYR A 279 -41.66 17.46 11.04
CA TYR A 279 -41.99 18.70 11.76
C TYR A 279 -42.14 18.51 13.28
N CYS A 280 -41.39 17.57 13.86
CA CYS A 280 -41.42 17.25 15.28
C CYS A 280 -40.02 17.37 15.86
N ASN A 281 -39.93 17.84 17.11
CA ASN A 281 -38.67 18.08 17.80
C ASN A 281 -38.61 17.40 19.17
N TYR A 282 -37.40 17.24 19.70
CA TYR A 282 -37.14 16.74 21.06
C TYR A 282 -37.71 15.32 21.29
N ILE A 283 -37.31 14.39 20.44
CA ILE A 283 -37.74 12.99 20.48
C ILE A 283 -36.53 12.10 20.70
N THR A 284 -36.62 11.17 21.64
CA THR A 284 -35.55 10.21 21.93
C THR A 284 -36.05 8.79 21.70
N PHE A 285 -35.30 8.00 20.93
CA PHE A 285 -35.44 6.55 20.82
C PHE A 285 -34.28 5.89 21.57
N ASP A 286 -34.56 5.06 22.55
CA ASP A 286 -33.54 4.41 23.39
C ASP A 286 -33.75 2.90 23.54
N GLY A 287 -32.78 2.11 23.10
CA GLY A 287 -32.74 0.69 23.43
C GLY A 287 -33.70 -0.19 22.61
N LEU A 288 -33.98 0.22 21.37
CA LEU A 288 -34.92 -0.44 20.45
C LEU A 288 -34.22 -1.06 19.24
N SER A 289 -34.88 -2.03 18.60
CA SER A 289 -34.43 -2.65 17.35
C SER A 289 -35.43 -2.37 16.23
N PHE A 290 -34.94 -2.07 15.03
CA PHE A 290 -35.72 -1.79 13.83
C PHE A 290 -35.27 -2.72 12.72
N GLN A 291 -36.19 -3.38 12.01
CA GLN A 291 -35.81 -4.28 10.94
C GLN A 291 -36.82 -4.39 9.79
N GLY A 292 -36.34 -4.66 8.58
CA GLY A 292 -37.19 -4.99 7.44
C GLY A 292 -37.97 -3.79 6.92
N ALA A 293 -37.32 -2.63 6.83
CA ALA A 293 -37.89 -1.49 6.13
C ALA A 293 -37.77 -1.74 4.61
N ASN A 294 -38.82 -1.49 3.84
CA ASN A 294 -38.79 -1.58 2.39
C ASN A 294 -38.09 -0.36 1.75
N VAL A 295 -38.14 0.80 2.42
CA VAL A 295 -37.48 2.04 2.02
C VAL A 295 -36.50 2.45 3.11
N SER A 296 -36.98 2.99 4.24
CA SER A 296 -36.09 3.50 5.30
C SER A 296 -36.51 3.12 6.71
N ALA A 297 -35.59 2.84 7.62
CA ALA A 297 -36.00 2.63 9.01
C ALA A 297 -36.48 3.94 9.65
N PHE A 298 -35.76 5.04 9.41
CA PHE A 298 -36.15 6.38 9.86
C PHE A 298 -36.20 7.37 8.70
N GLU A 299 -37.26 8.17 8.66
CA GLU A 299 -37.38 9.35 7.81
C GLU A 299 -37.46 10.61 8.67
N LEU A 300 -36.53 11.54 8.45
CA LEU A 300 -36.39 12.81 9.15
C LEU A 300 -36.68 13.96 8.18
N ILE A 301 -37.71 14.77 8.48
CA ILE A 301 -38.08 15.94 7.69
C ILE A 301 -38.36 17.10 8.65
N ALA A 302 -37.53 18.15 8.61
CA ALA A 302 -37.67 19.31 9.52
C ALA A 302 -37.77 18.88 11.00
N ALA A 303 -36.86 17.99 11.42
CA ALA A 303 -36.93 17.32 12.72
C ALA A 303 -35.66 17.58 13.53
N GLY A 304 -35.72 18.55 14.46
CA GLY A 304 -34.59 18.94 15.30
C GLY A 304 -34.57 18.23 16.66
N HIS A 305 -33.39 18.14 17.27
CA HIS A 305 -33.19 17.51 18.58
C HIS A 305 -33.74 16.07 18.64
N ILE A 306 -33.41 15.28 17.62
CA ILE A 306 -33.77 13.86 17.54
C ILE A 306 -32.58 13.04 18.02
N ALA A 307 -32.81 12.18 19.01
CA ALA A 307 -31.78 11.30 19.56
C ALA A 307 -32.13 9.82 19.34
N LEU A 308 -31.23 9.07 18.75
CA LEU A 308 -31.26 7.60 18.67
C LEU A 308 -30.07 7.08 19.48
N GLN A 309 -30.34 6.34 20.56
CA GLN A 309 -29.29 5.81 21.42
C GLN A 309 -29.51 4.33 21.74
N ASN A 310 -28.42 3.56 21.80
CA ASN A 310 -28.48 2.13 22.10
C ASN A 310 -29.43 1.36 21.16
N CYS A 311 -29.62 1.81 19.91
CA CYS A 311 -30.55 1.22 18.95
C CYS A 311 -29.85 0.19 18.05
N SER A 312 -30.62 -0.64 17.35
CA SER A 312 -30.12 -1.41 16.22
C SER A 312 -31.06 -1.28 15.03
N ILE A 313 -30.51 -1.09 13.84
CA ILE A 313 -31.25 -1.02 12.58
C ILE A 313 -30.66 -2.08 11.65
N ASP A 314 -31.47 -3.00 11.16
CA ASP A 314 -31.03 -4.07 10.27
C ASP A 314 -31.96 -4.20 9.07
N PHE A 315 -31.46 -4.67 7.93
CA PHE A 315 -32.25 -4.94 6.73
C PHE A 315 -33.09 -3.75 6.24
N SER A 316 -32.42 -2.73 5.69
CA SER A 316 -33.08 -1.58 5.07
C SER A 316 -33.05 -1.68 3.54
N GLY A 317 -34.23 -1.67 2.91
CA GLY A 317 -34.40 -1.83 1.47
C GLY A 317 -33.84 -0.67 0.64
N LYS A 318 -33.76 0.53 1.22
CA LYS A 318 -32.91 1.62 0.73
C LYS A 318 -31.98 2.12 1.81
N ASN A 319 -32.41 3.08 2.64
CA ASN A 319 -31.55 3.78 3.58
C ASN A 319 -31.86 3.40 5.02
N ALA A 320 -30.90 3.32 5.94
CA ALA A 320 -31.28 3.04 7.33
C ALA A 320 -31.90 4.30 7.98
N ILE A 321 -31.20 5.43 7.86
CA ILE A 321 -31.66 6.75 8.30
C ILE A 321 -31.60 7.70 7.11
N TYR A 322 -32.74 8.31 6.79
CA TYR A 322 -32.86 9.25 5.68
C TYR A 322 -33.39 10.61 6.17
N GLY A 323 -32.61 11.66 5.94
CA GLY A 323 -32.93 13.05 6.17
C GLY A 323 -33.17 13.79 4.84
N ALA A 324 -34.37 14.33 4.66
CA ALA A 324 -34.77 14.95 3.39
C ALA A 324 -34.24 16.38 3.21
N TRP A 325 -33.97 16.75 1.96
CA TRP A 325 -33.45 18.05 1.49
C TRP A 325 -34.34 19.28 1.78
N SER A 326 -35.52 19.11 2.37
CA SER A 326 -36.52 20.17 2.37
C SER A 326 -36.25 21.29 3.37
N GLN A 327 -35.76 20.97 4.59
CA GLN A 327 -35.61 21.93 5.69
C GLN A 327 -34.59 21.43 6.75
N SER A 328 -33.88 22.37 7.36
CA SER A 328 -32.85 22.13 8.39
C SER A 328 -33.37 21.28 9.55
N SER A 329 -32.56 20.33 9.99
CA SER A 329 -32.86 19.38 11.08
C SER A 329 -31.70 19.37 12.09
N PRO A 330 -31.61 20.38 12.97
CA PRO A 330 -30.44 20.61 13.82
C PRO A 330 -30.38 19.62 14.99
N PHE A 331 -29.17 19.40 15.53
CA PHE A 331 -28.95 18.60 16.74
C PHE A 331 -29.45 17.15 16.65
N PHE A 332 -29.38 16.53 15.46
CA PHE A 332 -29.54 15.09 15.32
C PHE A 332 -28.44 14.34 16.08
N SER A 333 -28.78 13.30 16.83
CA SER A 333 -27.81 12.47 17.53
C SER A 333 -28.06 10.98 17.30
N LEU A 334 -27.01 10.26 16.93
CA LEU A 334 -26.98 8.81 16.86
C LEU A 334 -25.82 8.31 17.73
N THR A 335 -26.10 7.56 18.78
CA THR A 335 -25.05 7.03 19.67
C THR A 335 -25.21 5.58 20.06
N HIS A 336 -24.08 4.89 20.28
CA HIS A 336 -24.04 3.50 20.78
C HIS A 336 -24.95 2.54 20.02
N SER A 337 -25.14 2.79 18.73
CA SER A 337 -26.12 2.08 17.90
C SER A 337 -25.45 1.27 16.80
N ILE A 338 -26.17 0.26 16.29
CA ILE A 338 -25.70 -0.61 15.21
C ILE A 338 -26.59 -0.40 13.99
N ILE A 339 -26.00 -0.20 12.81
CA ILE A 339 -26.68 -0.23 11.52
C ILE A 339 -26.06 -1.34 10.68
N ASN A 340 -26.88 -2.22 10.12
CA ASN A 340 -26.41 -3.36 9.36
C ASN A 340 -27.32 -3.66 8.16
N HIS A 341 -26.76 -4.29 7.12
CA HIS A 341 -27.44 -4.74 5.90
C HIS A 341 -28.38 -3.70 5.29
N THR A 342 -27.79 -2.66 4.72
CA THR A 342 -28.52 -1.60 4.03
C THR A 342 -28.25 -1.67 2.54
N ASN A 343 -29.27 -1.68 1.70
CA ASN A 343 -29.09 -1.84 0.24
C ASN A 343 -28.59 -0.59 -0.48
N ASN A 344 -28.86 0.61 0.07
CA ASN A 344 -28.35 1.89 -0.44
C ASN A 344 -27.37 2.54 0.55
N ASN A 345 -27.79 3.57 1.32
CA ASN A 345 -26.92 4.28 2.26
C ASN A 345 -27.30 3.96 3.70
N ALA A 346 -26.34 3.75 4.60
CA ALA A 346 -26.68 3.53 6.00
C ALA A 346 -27.25 4.82 6.62
N ILE A 347 -26.58 5.96 6.45
CA ILE A 347 -27.06 7.26 6.92
C ILE A 347 -26.97 8.27 5.78
N THR A 348 -28.07 8.96 5.50
CA THR A 348 -28.10 10.11 4.59
C THR A 348 -28.75 11.28 5.30
N LEU A 349 -27.99 12.33 5.56
CA LEU A 349 -28.41 13.56 6.23
C LEU A 349 -28.13 14.74 5.30
N SER A 350 -28.85 14.80 4.18
CA SER A 350 -28.59 15.71 3.05
C SER A 350 -29.50 16.95 3.05
N GLY A 351 -29.98 17.38 4.22
CA GLY A 351 -31.00 18.43 4.36
C GLY A 351 -30.63 19.49 5.39
N ASP A 352 -29.35 19.87 5.44
CA ASP A 352 -28.75 20.72 6.47
C ASP A 352 -29.00 20.21 7.91
N PHE A 353 -28.02 19.48 8.45
CA PHE A 353 -28.05 18.89 9.78
C PHE A 353 -26.97 19.51 10.68
N PRO A 354 -27.10 20.80 11.08
CA PRO A 354 -26.06 21.43 11.86
C PRO A 354 -26.05 20.89 13.29
N ASN A 355 -24.85 20.81 13.87
CA ASN A 355 -24.59 20.29 15.21
C ASN A 355 -24.99 18.81 15.37
N ALA A 356 -24.92 18.01 14.31
CA ALA A 356 -25.20 16.58 14.41
C ALA A 356 -24.08 15.85 15.20
N LEU A 357 -24.46 14.83 15.97
CA LEU A 357 -23.55 14.02 16.78
C LEU A 357 -23.72 12.54 16.44
N ILE A 358 -22.78 11.98 15.67
CA ILE A 358 -22.75 10.55 15.31
C ILE A 358 -21.57 9.92 16.05
N LYS A 359 -21.82 9.23 17.17
CA LYS A 359 -20.74 8.71 18.04
C LYS A 359 -20.90 7.28 18.52
N TYR A 360 -19.80 6.54 18.61
CA TYR A 360 -19.78 5.19 19.19
C TYR A 360 -20.71 4.19 18.48
N ASN A 361 -20.94 4.38 17.19
CA ASN A 361 -21.80 3.49 16.40
C ASN A 361 -20.99 2.45 15.64
N THR A 362 -21.66 1.37 15.25
CA THR A 362 -21.12 0.36 14.34
C THR A 362 -22.00 0.30 13.10
N ILE A 363 -21.43 0.58 11.93
CA ILE A 363 -22.12 0.60 10.64
C ILE A 363 -21.48 -0.46 9.75
N LYS A 364 -22.27 -1.44 9.30
CA LYS A 364 -21.77 -2.60 8.55
C LYS A 364 -22.61 -2.94 7.32
N ASN A 365 -21.97 -3.55 6.33
CA ASN A 365 -22.63 -4.15 5.16
C ASN A 365 -23.58 -3.20 4.45
N THR A 366 -23.07 -2.04 4.05
CA THR A 366 -23.84 -1.00 3.38
C THR A 366 -23.57 -1.02 1.89
N GLY A 367 -24.61 -1.15 1.07
CA GLY A 367 -24.51 -1.03 -0.38
C GLY A 367 -23.67 -2.12 -1.05
N LEU A 368 -23.64 -3.34 -0.53
CA LEU A 368 -22.74 -4.39 -1.05
C LEU A 368 -23.26 -5.14 -2.29
N ILE A 369 -24.52 -4.93 -2.67
CA ILE A 369 -25.16 -5.65 -3.78
C ILE A 369 -25.46 -4.65 -4.89
N ALA A 370 -24.64 -4.69 -5.96
CA ALA A 370 -24.89 -3.87 -7.16
C ALA A 370 -26.30 -4.13 -7.70
N GLY A 371 -27.03 -3.06 -8.02
CA GLY A 371 -28.41 -3.13 -8.52
C GLY A 371 -29.50 -3.10 -7.44
N MET A 372 -29.12 -3.17 -6.15
CA MET A 372 -30.06 -2.99 -5.03
C MET A 372 -30.13 -1.54 -4.53
N GLY A 373 -29.06 -0.75 -4.71
CA GLY A 373 -29.00 0.65 -4.30
C GLY A 373 -29.71 1.61 -5.28
N GLU A 374 -29.70 2.89 -4.93
CA GLU A 374 -30.28 3.97 -5.74
C GLU A 374 -29.31 4.44 -6.85
N ASN A 375 -29.85 5.21 -7.79
CA ASN A 375 -29.13 5.72 -8.97
C ASN A 375 -28.16 6.85 -8.64
N GLY A 376 -27.24 7.15 -9.56
CA GLY A 376 -26.34 8.31 -9.46
C GLY A 376 -25.20 8.18 -8.45
N GLY A 377 -24.62 9.32 -8.07
CA GLY A 377 -23.41 9.38 -7.24
C GLY A 377 -23.66 9.22 -5.73
N ASN A 378 -24.79 9.72 -5.21
CA ASN A 378 -25.09 9.76 -3.78
C ASN A 378 -25.73 8.46 -3.25
N SER A 379 -25.14 7.32 -3.61
CA SER A 379 -25.64 5.98 -3.31
C SER A 379 -24.50 5.06 -2.86
N TYR A 380 -24.86 4.00 -2.14
CA TYR A 380 -23.95 3.00 -1.57
C TYR A 380 -22.99 3.52 -0.47
N GLU A 381 -23.36 4.62 0.19
CA GLU A 381 -22.55 5.34 1.18
C GLU A 381 -22.76 4.85 2.62
N GLY A 382 -21.68 4.73 3.40
CA GLY A 382 -21.81 4.45 4.83
C GLY A 382 -22.49 5.59 5.60
N ILE A 383 -21.90 6.78 5.53
CA ILE A 383 -22.47 8.01 6.08
C ILE A 383 -22.35 9.09 5.00
N ASP A 384 -23.45 9.75 4.66
CA ASP A 384 -23.46 11.01 3.90
C ASP A 384 -24.09 12.09 4.79
N ILE A 385 -23.31 13.12 5.14
CA ILE A 385 -23.76 14.20 6.02
C ILE A 385 -23.47 15.59 5.45
N GLU A 386 -24.51 16.40 5.41
CA GLU A 386 -24.43 17.83 5.12
C GLU A 386 -24.90 18.61 6.35
N GLY A 387 -24.02 19.42 6.95
CA GLY A 387 -24.42 20.25 8.10
C GLY A 387 -23.26 20.73 8.97
N ALA A 388 -23.24 22.04 9.26
CA ALA A 388 -22.15 22.69 9.96
C ALA A 388 -22.01 22.26 11.44
N ASN A 389 -20.81 22.37 12.01
CA ASN A 389 -20.50 22.10 13.43
C ASN A 389 -20.80 20.65 13.88
N SER A 390 -20.89 19.71 12.95
CA SER A 390 -21.20 18.31 13.24
C SER A 390 -19.95 17.52 13.68
N ILE A 391 -20.15 16.52 14.53
CA ILE A 391 -19.09 15.65 15.05
C ILE A 391 -19.42 14.19 14.75
N ILE A 392 -18.52 13.56 14.00
CA ILE A 392 -18.56 12.13 13.67
C ILE A 392 -17.36 11.49 14.37
N GLU A 393 -17.58 10.82 15.48
CA GLU A 393 -16.50 10.41 16.39
C GLU A 393 -16.63 8.99 16.96
N ASN A 394 -15.52 8.25 17.03
CA ASN A 394 -15.46 6.92 17.66
C ASN A 394 -16.42 5.89 17.03
N ASN A 395 -16.74 6.01 15.73
CA ASN A 395 -17.55 5.02 15.02
C ASN A 395 -16.68 3.94 14.37
N GLU A 396 -17.22 2.74 14.20
CA GLU A 396 -16.70 1.70 13.32
C GLU A 396 -17.57 1.64 12.06
N ILE A 397 -16.98 1.90 10.89
CA ILE A 397 -17.62 1.76 9.58
C ILE A 397 -16.87 0.66 8.82
N ASP A 398 -17.56 -0.42 8.49
CA ASP A 398 -16.95 -1.60 7.89
C ASP A 398 -17.80 -2.13 6.73
N SER A 399 -17.20 -2.30 5.56
CA SER A 399 -17.87 -2.85 4.37
C SER A 399 -18.93 -1.91 3.80
N SER A 400 -18.46 -0.85 3.13
CA SER A 400 -19.27 0.09 2.35
C SER A 400 -19.10 -0.10 0.84
N GLY A 401 -20.20 -0.02 0.10
CA GLY A 401 -20.21 -0.16 -1.35
C GLY A 401 -19.48 0.97 -2.08
N TYR A 402 -19.50 2.19 -1.55
CA TYR A 402 -18.78 3.33 -2.11
C TYR A 402 -17.95 4.06 -1.04
N ASN A 403 -18.21 5.33 -0.72
CA ASN A 403 -17.51 6.02 0.36
C ASN A 403 -17.99 5.51 1.71
N ALA A 404 -17.05 5.37 2.65
CA ALA A 404 -17.43 4.99 4.01
C ALA A 404 -18.05 6.20 4.76
N LEU A 405 -17.47 7.39 4.56
CA LEU A 405 -17.93 8.64 5.15
C LEU A 405 -17.73 9.80 4.16
N LYS A 406 -18.84 10.35 3.66
CA LYS A 406 -18.91 11.57 2.88
C LYS A 406 -19.45 12.71 3.73
N PHE A 407 -18.87 13.91 3.59
CA PHE A 407 -19.31 15.08 4.35
C PHE A 407 -19.20 16.40 3.56
N THR A 408 -20.08 17.35 3.90
CA THR A 408 -20.08 18.73 3.37
C THR A 408 -20.56 19.70 4.46
N GLY A 409 -19.93 20.88 4.55
CA GLY A 409 -20.29 21.94 5.51
C GLY A 409 -19.15 22.41 6.42
N ASP A 410 -19.37 23.55 7.10
CA ASP A 410 -18.36 24.20 7.93
C ASP A 410 -18.12 23.49 9.26
N SER A 411 -16.89 23.55 9.75
CA SER A 411 -16.51 23.16 11.12
C SER A 411 -16.87 21.72 11.50
N ILE A 412 -17.00 20.84 10.50
CA ILE A 412 -17.23 19.41 10.71
C ILE A 412 -15.95 18.76 11.26
N LYS A 413 -16.11 17.90 12.27
CA LYS A 413 -15.03 17.13 12.89
C LYS A 413 -15.24 15.64 12.71
N ILE A 414 -14.34 15.01 11.98
CA ILE A 414 -14.30 13.56 11.79
C ILE A 414 -13.12 13.04 12.59
N LYS A 415 -13.42 12.41 13.73
CA LYS A 415 -12.42 12.14 14.75
C LYS A 415 -12.43 10.68 15.19
N ASN A 416 -11.27 10.05 15.27
CA ASN A 416 -11.14 8.75 15.93
C ASN A 416 -12.12 7.69 15.41
N ASN A 417 -12.40 7.64 14.11
CA ASN A 417 -13.21 6.58 13.53
C ASN A 417 -12.33 5.42 13.06
N LEU A 418 -12.85 4.19 13.14
CA LEU A 418 -12.27 3.02 12.49
C LEU A 418 -13.04 2.77 11.19
N ILE A 419 -12.38 2.91 10.06
CA ILE A 419 -12.96 2.72 8.72
C ILE A 419 -12.24 1.56 8.05
N LYS A 420 -12.99 0.55 7.58
CA LYS A 420 -12.44 -0.66 6.94
C LYS A 420 -13.28 -1.07 5.74
N GLY A 421 -12.64 -1.56 4.68
CA GLY A 421 -13.35 -2.22 3.58
C GLY A 421 -14.39 -1.31 2.92
N PHE A 422 -13.93 -0.42 2.06
CA PHE A 422 -14.81 0.51 1.34
C PHE A 422 -14.52 0.42 -0.16
N THR A 423 -15.32 1.12 -0.97
CA THR A 423 -15.34 1.04 -2.44
C THR A 423 -15.53 -0.39 -2.98
N LEU A 424 -16.44 -1.15 -2.36
CA LEU A 424 -16.66 -2.57 -2.69
C LEU A 424 -17.62 -2.80 -3.87
N THR A 425 -18.38 -1.78 -4.27
CA THR A 425 -19.39 -1.84 -5.34
C THR A 425 -19.16 -0.75 -6.39
N LYS A 426 -18.77 0.45 -5.95
CA LYS A 426 -18.35 1.60 -6.75
C LYS A 426 -16.98 2.05 -6.25
N ASP A 427 -16.22 2.72 -7.09
CA ASP A 427 -14.91 3.28 -6.75
C ASP A 427 -14.74 4.67 -7.37
N ASP A 428 -13.53 5.22 -7.33
CA ASP A 428 -13.28 6.66 -7.43
C ASP A 428 -13.86 7.42 -6.22
N GLY A 429 -13.59 6.87 -5.05
CA GLY A 429 -14.07 7.34 -3.76
C GLY A 429 -13.08 7.02 -2.66
N GLY A 430 -13.46 7.29 -1.41
CA GLY A 430 -12.56 7.04 -0.29
C GLY A 430 -13.21 6.65 1.02
N GLY A 431 -12.35 6.27 1.97
CA GLY A 431 -12.77 6.01 3.34
C GLY A 431 -13.37 7.26 3.97
N ILE A 432 -12.73 8.41 3.75
CA ILE A 432 -13.29 9.73 4.02
C ILE A 432 -13.23 10.55 2.74
N TYR A 433 -14.38 11.06 2.30
CA TYR A 433 -14.53 11.81 1.06
C TYR A 433 -15.22 13.16 1.30
N THR A 434 -14.76 14.20 0.62
CA THR A 434 -15.48 15.47 0.50
C THR A 434 -15.19 16.12 -0.84
N TRP A 435 -16.13 16.93 -1.27
CA TRP A 435 -16.14 17.63 -2.55
C TRP A 435 -16.87 18.95 -2.36
N ASN A 436 -16.37 20.02 -2.97
CA ASN A 436 -16.95 21.34 -2.82
C ASN A 436 -17.20 22.02 -4.17
N GLY A 437 -17.80 21.31 -5.12
CA GLY A 437 -18.34 21.95 -6.31
C GLY A 437 -17.36 22.16 -7.47
N SER A 438 -17.95 22.59 -8.60
CA SER A 438 -17.22 23.16 -9.74
C SER A 438 -17.12 24.69 -9.65
N LYS A 439 -16.27 25.29 -10.49
CA LYS A 439 -15.82 26.69 -10.52
C LYS A 439 -16.71 27.71 -9.75
N ASN A 440 -16.12 28.35 -8.72
CA ASN A 440 -16.69 29.39 -7.84
C ASN A 440 -17.58 28.91 -6.68
N ALA A 441 -17.52 27.64 -6.28
CA ALA A 441 -18.23 27.19 -5.09
C ALA A 441 -17.72 27.90 -3.82
N THR A 442 -18.66 28.18 -2.91
CA THR A 442 -18.37 28.81 -1.62
C THR A 442 -17.43 27.91 -0.81
N PRO A 443 -16.26 28.40 -0.38
CA PRO A 443 -15.36 27.60 0.46
C PRO A 443 -16.02 27.22 1.78
N HIS A 444 -15.79 25.99 2.23
CA HIS A 444 -16.06 25.60 3.60
C HIS A 444 -14.85 25.88 4.48
N HIS A 445 -15.08 26.10 5.77
CA HIS A 445 -14.04 26.49 6.73
C HIS A 445 -14.07 25.66 8.00
N GLY A 446 -12.89 25.41 8.57
CA GLY A 446 -12.74 24.85 9.92
C GLY A 446 -12.91 23.34 10.02
N MET A 447 -13.00 22.62 8.89
CA MET A 447 -13.12 21.16 8.90
C MET A 447 -11.85 20.48 9.39
N GLN A 448 -12.02 19.37 10.11
CA GLN A 448 -10.92 18.61 10.70
C GLN A 448 -11.15 17.10 10.54
N ILE A 449 -10.13 16.41 10.04
CA ILE A 449 -10.04 14.94 9.98
C ILE A 449 -8.89 14.52 10.89
N GLU A 450 -9.21 14.01 12.08
CA GLU A 450 -8.26 13.78 13.17
C GLU A 450 -8.25 12.33 13.68
N GLY A 451 -7.08 11.70 13.78
CA GLY A 451 -6.95 10.45 14.55
C GLY A 451 -7.73 9.27 14.00
N ASN A 452 -8.17 9.28 12.74
CA ASN A 452 -8.92 8.16 12.17
C ASN A 452 -7.97 7.02 11.78
N ILE A 453 -8.43 5.78 11.91
CA ILE A 453 -7.75 4.58 11.41
C ILE A 453 -8.53 4.09 10.18
N ILE A 454 -7.94 4.20 8.99
CA ILE A 454 -8.58 3.94 7.70
C ILE A 454 -7.82 2.82 6.99
N LEU A 455 -8.48 1.70 6.72
CA LEU A 455 -7.82 0.47 6.28
C LEU A 455 -8.52 -0.16 5.08
N ASN A 456 -7.73 -0.74 4.19
CA ASN A 456 -8.20 -1.67 3.16
C ASN A 456 -9.28 -1.07 2.22
N GLY A 457 -8.96 0.05 1.58
CA GLY A 457 -9.71 0.50 0.40
C GLY A 457 -9.40 -0.41 -0.78
N ILE A 458 -10.41 -1.05 -1.37
CA ILE A 458 -10.20 -2.16 -2.33
C ILE A 458 -10.33 -1.71 -3.78
N GLY A 459 -11.30 -0.85 -4.09
CA GLY A 459 -11.71 -0.50 -5.45
C GLY A 459 -12.62 -1.57 -6.08
N ALA A 460 -13.37 -1.14 -7.10
CA ALA A 460 -14.42 -1.91 -7.74
C ALA A 460 -14.28 -1.84 -9.27
N GLY A 461 -13.22 -2.45 -9.80
CA GLY A 461 -12.90 -2.43 -11.23
C GLY A 461 -13.82 -3.27 -12.12
N GLU A 462 -14.58 -4.22 -11.58
CA GLU A 462 -15.46 -5.11 -12.35
C GLU A 462 -16.57 -4.32 -13.07
N GLY A 463 -16.77 -4.59 -14.36
CA GLY A 463 -17.72 -3.85 -15.19
C GLY A 463 -17.25 -2.45 -15.60
N THR A 464 -15.98 -2.09 -15.41
CA THR A 464 -15.37 -0.86 -15.96
C THR A 464 -14.52 -1.19 -17.20
N ASN A 465 -14.24 -0.17 -18.01
CA ASN A 465 -13.37 -0.30 -19.20
C ASN A 465 -11.88 -0.51 -18.87
N ASN A 466 -11.49 -0.40 -17.59
CA ASN A 466 -10.16 -0.75 -17.09
C ASN A 466 -10.26 -1.37 -15.69
N GLN A 467 -10.42 -2.69 -15.65
CA GLN A 467 -10.66 -3.44 -14.41
C GLN A 467 -9.47 -3.47 -13.44
N ASN A 468 -8.25 -3.22 -13.95
CA ASN A 468 -7.03 -3.22 -13.12
C ASN A 468 -6.79 -1.87 -12.44
N TYR A 469 -7.49 -0.82 -12.86
CA TYR A 469 -7.46 0.47 -12.17
C TYR A 469 -8.45 0.41 -10.99
N LEU A 470 -7.95 0.60 -9.77
CA LEU A 470 -8.74 0.43 -8.54
C LEU A 470 -8.61 1.70 -7.67
N PRO A 471 -9.16 2.86 -8.10
CA PRO A 471 -9.12 4.12 -7.37
C PRO A 471 -9.95 4.04 -6.09
N SER A 472 -9.29 3.64 -5.01
CA SER A 472 -9.84 3.68 -3.67
C SER A 472 -8.88 4.41 -2.76
N GLU A 473 -9.28 5.59 -2.32
CA GLU A 473 -8.43 6.46 -1.53
C GLU A 473 -8.71 6.31 -0.04
N GLY A 474 -7.71 6.45 0.83
CA GLY A 474 -7.99 6.52 2.28
C GLY A 474 -8.75 7.79 2.65
N ILE A 475 -8.15 8.94 2.37
CA ILE A 475 -8.76 10.27 2.50
C ILE A 475 -8.72 10.95 1.13
N TYR A 476 -9.89 11.26 0.58
CA TYR A 476 -10.04 11.92 -0.69
C TYR A 476 -10.64 13.31 -0.47
N LEU A 477 -9.81 14.34 -0.66
CA LEU A 477 -10.27 15.72 -0.75
C LEU A 477 -10.35 16.05 -2.23
N ASP A 478 -11.57 16.02 -2.75
CA ASP A 478 -11.85 16.18 -4.16
C ASP A 478 -12.18 17.64 -4.48
N ASP A 479 -12.12 17.98 -5.76
CA ASP A 479 -12.41 19.27 -6.39
C ASP A 479 -12.86 20.42 -5.46
N ASN A 480 -12.00 21.44 -5.39
CA ASN A 480 -12.27 22.72 -4.70
C ASN A 480 -12.47 22.59 -3.18
N SER A 481 -12.19 21.42 -2.60
CA SER A 481 -12.06 21.23 -1.16
C SER A 481 -10.95 22.12 -0.60
N SER A 482 -11.25 22.86 0.47
CA SER A 482 -10.34 23.86 1.02
C SER A 482 -10.47 24.08 2.52
N ASN A 483 -9.49 24.77 3.12
CA ASN A 483 -9.45 25.13 4.54
C ASN A 483 -9.63 23.95 5.50
N LEU A 484 -9.03 22.80 5.16
CA LEU A 484 -9.17 21.55 5.90
C LEU A 484 -7.87 21.13 6.58
N LYS A 485 -7.98 20.62 7.80
CA LYS A 485 -6.86 20.03 8.54
C LYS A 485 -6.99 18.51 8.64
N VAL A 486 -6.09 17.78 7.98
CA VAL A 486 -5.93 16.32 8.05
C VAL A 486 -4.75 16.00 8.96
N PHE A 487 -4.99 15.46 10.16
CA PHE A 487 -3.89 15.20 11.08
C PHE A 487 -4.02 13.98 11.99
N ALA A 488 -2.87 13.41 12.37
CA ALA A 488 -2.77 12.25 13.26
C ALA A 488 -3.52 11.00 12.77
N ASN A 489 -3.89 10.91 11.49
CA ASN A 489 -4.60 9.76 10.94
C ASN A 489 -3.62 8.63 10.60
N THR A 490 -4.10 7.39 10.68
CA THR A 490 -3.42 6.21 10.15
C THR A 490 -4.19 5.69 8.94
N ILE A 491 -3.54 5.63 7.78
CA ILE A 491 -4.15 5.17 6.54
C ILE A 491 -3.33 4.03 5.94
N ALA A 492 -3.92 2.85 5.74
CA ALA A 492 -3.16 1.71 5.27
C ALA A 492 -3.89 0.79 4.28
N ASN A 493 -3.10 0.22 3.37
CA ASN A 493 -3.51 -0.80 2.40
C ASN A 493 -4.69 -0.37 1.50
N CYS A 494 -4.78 0.91 1.15
CA CYS A 494 -5.69 1.39 0.10
C CYS A 494 -5.07 1.10 -1.28
N SER A 495 -5.86 0.54 -2.20
CA SER A 495 -5.42 0.09 -3.52
C SER A 495 -4.82 1.20 -4.38
N HIS A 496 -5.24 2.46 -4.19
CA HIS A 496 -4.72 3.61 -4.94
C HIS A 496 -3.92 4.57 -4.06
N SER A 497 -4.53 5.52 -3.34
CA SER A 497 -3.78 6.49 -2.52
C SER A 497 -4.14 6.43 -1.04
N GLY A 498 -3.17 6.74 -0.17
CA GLY A 498 -3.46 6.98 1.24
C GLY A 498 -4.23 8.29 1.43
N ILE A 499 -3.62 9.39 0.99
CA ILE A 499 -4.26 10.72 0.97
C ILE A 499 -4.22 11.23 -0.46
N TYR A 500 -5.37 11.61 -1.01
CA TYR A 500 -5.48 12.23 -2.32
C TYR A 500 -6.04 13.65 -2.20
N LEU A 501 -5.25 14.62 -2.66
CA LEU A 501 -5.65 16.02 -2.80
C LEU A 501 -5.84 16.31 -4.28
N HIS A 502 -7.07 16.42 -4.74
CA HIS A 502 -7.40 16.67 -6.14
C HIS A 502 -8.01 18.06 -6.26
N ASN A 503 -7.38 18.94 -7.05
CA ASN A 503 -7.84 20.31 -7.29
C ASN A 503 -8.18 21.09 -5.99
N SER A 504 -7.52 20.73 -4.90
CA SER A 504 -7.78 21.21 -3.52
C SER A 504 -6.74 22.24 -3.09
N HIS A 505 -7.09 23.17 -2.20
CA HIS A 505 -6.21 24.27 -1.78
C HIS A 505 -6.41 24.69 -0.31
N GLU A 506 -5.43 25.33 0.32
CA GLU A 506 -5.42 25.65 1.77
C GLU A 506 -5.61 24.42 2.68
N ILE A 507 -4.86 23.35 2.41
CA ILE A 507 -4.95 22.07 3.15
C ILE A 507 -3.74 21.91 4.09
N GLN A 508 -3.99 21.49 5.33
CA GLN A 508 -2.93 21.11 6.26
C GLN A 508 -2.92 19.59 6.45
N VAL A 509 -1.83 18.92 6.07
CA VAL A 509 -1.62 17.46 6.22
C VAL A 509 -0.48 17.25 7.21
N LEU A 510 -0.82 16.95 8.47
CA LEU A 510 0.13 16.97 9.59
C LEU A 510 0.15 15.68 10.41
N ASN A 511 1.32 15.13 10.72
CA ASN A 511 1.45 13.98 11.65
C ASN A 511 0.67 12.71 11.23
N ASN A 512 0.33 12.54 9.95
CA ASN A 512 -0.35 11.34 9.48
C ASN A 512 0.65 10.21 9.24
N THR A 513 0.22 8.96 9.44
CA THR A 513 0.96 7.76 9.06
C THR A 513 0.24 7.06 7.91
N THR A 514 0.89 6.97 6.76
CA THR A 514 0.41 6.20 5.62
C THR A 514 1.27 4.95 5.44
N PHE A 515 0.65 3.80 5.24
CA PHE A 515 1.34 2.51 5.18
C PHE A 515 0.81 1.65 4.03
N ASN A 516 1.67 1.32 3.06
CA ASN A 516 1.37 0.34 2.00
C ASN A 516 0.12 0.65 1.16
N ASN A 517 -0.21 1.92 0.98
CA ASN A 517 -1.16 2.33 -0.05
C ASN A 517 -0.47 2.28 -1.44
N GLY A 518 -1.20 2.27 -2.55
CA GLY A 518 -0.58 2.30 -3.89
C GLY A 518 0.38 3.49 -4.07
N THR A 519 -0.05 4.68 -3.65
CA THR A 519 0.75 5.88 -3.41
C THR A 519 0.44 6.41 -2.01
N GLN A 520 1.46 6.82 -1.25
CA GLN A 520 1.19 7.27 0.12
C GLN A 520 0.46 8.62 0.17
N VAL A 521 0.92 9.60 -0.63
CA VAL A 521 0.24 10.88 -0.84
C VAL A 521 0.24 11.23 -2.32
N ASN A 522 -0.94 11.50 -2.86
CA ASN A 522 -1.14 11.97 -4.23
C ASN A 522 -1.72 13.39 -4.20
N ILE A 523 -1.15 14.30 -4.98
CA ILE A 523 -1.57 15.69 -5.08
C ILE A 523 -1.63 16.02 -6.57
N SER A 524 -2.80 16.41 -7.05
CA SER A 524 -3.04 16.67 -8.46
C SER A 524 -3.80 17.98 -8.71
N HIS A 525 -3.41 18.65 -9.79
CA HIS A 525 -4.18 19.71 -10.44
C HIS A 525 -4.37 19.36 -11.91
N ASP A 526 -5.61 19.31 -12.38
CA ASP A 526 -5.96 18.85 -13.73
C ASP A 526 -6.90 19.80 -14.50
N ASN A 527 -7.35 19.33 -15.68
CA ASN A 527 -8.22 20.11 -16.56
C ASN A 527 -9.71 20.04 -16.19
N ILE A 528 -10.09 19.31 -15.13
CA ILE A 528 -11.46 19.36 -14.60
C ILE A 528 -11.68 20.74 -13.96
N LEU A 529 -10.70 21.23 -13.19
CA LEU A 529 -10.71 22.58 -12.60
C LEU A 529 -9.42 23.36 -12.91
N PRO A 530 -9.21 23.80 -14.16
CA PRO A 530 -7.96 24.45 -14.57
C PRO A 530 -7.71 25.79 -13.87
N THR A 531 -8.75 26.40 -13.29
CA THR A 531 -8.68 27.69 -12.56
C THR A 531 -8.57 27.56 -11.04
N SER A 532 -8.58 26.34 -10.48
CA SER A 532 -8.42 26.09 -9.04
C SER A 532 -7.15 25.29 -8.78
N PRO A 533 -5.97 25.88 -8.98
CA PRO A 533 -4.71 25.17 -8.79
C PRO A 533 -4.51 24.75 -7.34
N THR A 534 -3.92 23.57 -7.13
CA THR A 534 -3.57 23.12 -5.79
C THR A 534 -2.47 23.98 -5.18
N ARG A 535 -2.80 24.68 -4.09
CA ARG A 535 -1.98 25.71 -3.45
C ARG A 535 -2.12 25.70 -1.94
N ASN A 536 -1.17 26.33 -1.26
CA ASN A 536 -1.18 26.54 0.18
C ASN A 536 -1.33 25.23 0.98
N VAL A 537 -0.77 24.14 0.46
CA VAL A 537 -0.75 22.85 1.14
C VAL A 537 0.43 22.83 2.13
N ALA A 538 0.17 22.49 3.39
CA ALA A 538 1.21 22.25 4.39
C ALA A 538 1.35 20.76 4.67
N LEU A 539 2.41 20.14 4.15
CA LEU A 539 2.70 18.71 4.30
C LEU A 539 3.84 18.50 5.30
N GLN A 540 3.55 18.31 6.59
CA GLN A 540 4.60 18.29 7.62
C GLN A 540 4.47 17.16 8.64
N HIS A 541 5.61 16.65 9.11
CA HIS A 541 5.68 15.65 10.20
C HIS A 541 4.97 14.33 9.90
N ASN A 542 4.70 14.02 8.64
CA ASN A 542 4.03 12.79 8.26
C ASN A 542 5.03 11.63 8.09
N VAL A 543 4.53 10.41 8.21
CA VAL A 543 5.24 9.19 7.85
C VAL A 543 4.60 8.63 6.59
N PHE A 544 5.35 8.63 5.49
CA PHE A 544 4.98 7.97 4.24
C PHE A 544 5.75 6.66 4.14
N PHE A 545 5.06 5.55 4.35
CA PHE A 545 5.69 4.25 4.39
C PHE A 545 5.19 3.29 3.30
N SER A 546 6.11 2.61 2.62
CA SER A 546 5.76 1.49 1.75
C SER A 546 6.74 0.33 1.89
N SER A 547 6.22 -0.89 1.97
CA SER A 547 7.00 -2.12 1.89
C SER A 547 7.22 -2.60 0.46
N ASP A 548 6.68 -1.90 -0.55
CA ASP A 548 6.93 -2.16 -1.96
C ASP A 548 8.15 -1.35 -2.41
N ALA A 549 9.12 -1.98 -3.06
CA ALA A 549 10.35 -1.34 -3.54
C ALA A 549 10.15 -0.39 -4.74
N SER A 550 8.93 -0.29 -5.27
CA SER A 550 8.61 0.47 -6.49
C SER A 550 7.53 1.54 -6.30
N SER A 551 6.72 1.45 -5.23
CA SER A 551 5.64 2.40 -4.94
C SER A 551 6.16 3.83 -4.72
N ASN A 552 5.37 4.82 -5.17
CA ASN A 552 5.60 6.23 -4.90
C ASN A 552 5.14 6.58 -3.48
N LEU A 553 5.93 7.38 -2.79
CA LEU A 553 5.55 7.94 -1.49
C LEU A 553 4.88 9.30 -1.65
N LEU A 554 5.38 10.14 -2.55
CA LEU A 554 4.73 11.40 -2.92
C LEU A 554 4.60 11.48 -4.44
N LYS A 555 3.37 11.69 -4.91
CA LYS A 555 3.07 12.00 -6.31
C LYS A 555 2.49 13.41 -6.40
N LEU A 556 3.09 14.23 -7.26
CA LEU A 556 2.66 15.58 -7.58
C LEU A 556 2.40 15.68 -9.08
N SER A 557 1.21 16.11 -9.48
CA SER A 557 0.85 16.27 -10.89
C SER A 557 0.14 17.61 -11.09
N THR A 558 0.50 18.34 -12.13
CA THR A 558 -0.10 19.65 -12.42
C THR A 558 -0.10 19.87 -13.93
N ILE A 559 -1.14 20.52 -14.44
CA ILE A 559 -1.23 20.95 -15.84
C ILE A 559 -0.33 22.15 -16.17
N ALA A 560 0.27 22.79 -15.17
CA ALA A 560 1.17 23.93 -15.31
C ALA A 560 2.59 23.62 -14.81
N ASN A 561 3.54 24.53 -15.05
CA ASN A 561 4.92 24.44 -14.54
C ASN A 561 5.04 25.16 -13.19
N ASP A 562 4.35 24.65 -12.18
CA ASP A 562 4.08 25.37 -10.93
C ASP A 562 4.25 24.53 -9.66
N ILE A 563 4.93 23.37 -9.73
CA ILE A 563 5.12 22.51 -8.53
C ILE A 563 5.77 23.28 -7.38
N ASN A 564 6.67 24.23 -7.63
CA ASN A 564 7.26 25.04 -6.55
C ASN A 564 6.22 25.80 -5.68
N LEU A 565 5.02 26.01 -6.20
CA LEU A 565 3.95 26.81 -5.60
C LEU A 565 2.90 25.99 -4.84
N PHE A 566 2.94 24.65 -4.85
CA PHE A 566 1.88 23.84 -4.19
C PHE A 566 1.75 24.14 -2.69
N GLY A 567 2.84 24.54 -2.04
CA GLY A 567 2.86 24.92 -0.63
C GLY A 567 4.19 24.58 0.05
N ILE A 568 4.13 24.14 1.30
CA ILE A 568 5.30 23.73 2.09
C ILE A 568 5.29 22.22 2.32
N ALA A 569 6.47 21.60 2.29
CA ALA A 569 6.66 20.25 2.77
C ALA A 569 7.93 20.22 3.62
N ASP A 570 7.87 19.71 4.85
CA ASP A 570 9.07 19.57 5.70
C ASP A 570 8.91 18.55 6.83
N SER A 571 10.04 18.02 7.31
CA SER A 571 10.11 17.10 8.45
C SER A 571 9.25 15.83 8.29
N ASN A 572 9.06 15.36 7.06
CA ASN A 572 8.37 14.10 6.75
C ASN A 572 9.35 12.92 6.71
N TYR A 573 8.83 11.70 6.84
CA TYR A 573 9.57 10.47 6.57
C TYR A 573 9.14 9.86 5.24
N TYR A 574 10.09 9.71 4.32
CA TYR A 574 9.95 9.01 3.04
C TYR A 574 10.57 7.61 3.19
N ALA A 575 9.83 6.70 3.82
CA ALA A 575 10.34 5.39 4.25
C ALA A 575 9.83 4.24 3.36
N ARG A 576 10.68 3.75 2.46
CA ARG A 576 10.46 2.60 1.58
C ARG A 576 11.62 1.60 1.70
N PRO A 577 11.81 0.93 2.85
CA PRO A 577 13.11 0.40 3.28
C PRO A 577 13.76 -0.65 2.38
N LEU A 578 13.03 -1.26 1.45
CA LEU A 578 13.63 -2.12 0.41
C LEU A 578 14.43 -1.33 -0.63
N ASP A 579 14.02 -0.10 -0.91
CA ASP A 579 14.63 0.84 -1.85
C ASP A 579 14.17 2.28 -1.55
N ASP A 580 14.86 3.01 -0.68
CA ASP A 580 14.54 4.42 -0.39
C ASP A 580 15.08 5.41 -1.44
N ASN A 581 15.44 4.93 -2.62
CA ASN A 581 15.71 5.83 -3.73
C ASN A 581 14.39 6.30 -4.35
N TYR A 582 14.46 7.28 -5.25
CA TYR A 582 13.37 7.72 -6.14
C TYR A 582 11.93 7.47 -5.65
N THR A 583 11.58 8.05 -4.50
CA THR A 583 10.30 7.87 -3.82
C THR A 583 9.27 8.96 -4.16
N ILE A 584 9.70 10.01 -4.88
CA ILE A 584 8.89 11.18 -5.19
C ILE A 584 8.80 11.30 -6.71
N SER A 585 7.59 11.46 -7.24
CA SER A 585 7.34 11.65 -8.68
C SER A 585 6.63 12.97 -8.94
N THR A 586 7.08 13.70 -9.95
CA THR A 586 6.50 14.97 -10.39
C THR A 586 6.12 14.93 -11.86
N SER A 587 4.94 15.45 -12.21
CA SER A 587 4.50 15.65 -13.59
C SER A 587 4.03 17.10 -13.76
N GLN A 588 4.56 17.81 -14.75
CA GLN A 588 4.29 19.25 -14.97
C GLN A 588 3.95 19.52 -16.44
N SER A 589 2.73 19.96 -16.73
CA SER A 589 2.21 20.07 -18.09
C SER A 589 2.20 18.74 -18.85
N SER A 590 1.26 18.56 -19.79
CA SER A 590 1.21 17.35 -20.62
C SER A 590 2.42 17.20 -21.56
N LEU A 591 3.24 18.26 -21.70
CA LEU A 591 4.39 18.29 -22.61
C LEU A 591 5.71 17.85 -21.96
N LEU A 592 5.79 17.76 -20.64
CA LEU A 592 7.01 17.32 -19.95
C LEU A 592 6.87 15.88 -19.47
N PRO A 593 7.95 15.08 -19.53
CA PRO A 593 7.94 13.74 -18.99
C PRO A 593 7.78 13.75 -17.46
N VAL A 594 7.25 12.66 -16.92
CA VAL A 594 7.26 12.40 -15.47
C VAL A 594 8.71 12.33 -15.00
N GLU A 595 9.02 13.09 -13.97
CA GLU A 595 10.35 13.12 -13.36
C GLU A 595 10.32 12.43 -12.00
N MET A 596 11.27 11.53 -11.78
CA MET A 596 11.50 10.86 -10.50
C MET A 596 12.57 11.60 -9.70
N HIS A 597 12.37 11.67 -8.38
CA HIS A 597 13.26 12.33 -7.44
C HIS A 597 13.58 11.43 -6.25
N ASN A 598 14.87 11.28 -5.98
CA ASN A 598 15.31 10.93 -4.63
C ASN A 598 15.16 12.17 -3.71
N LEU A 599 15.18 11.96 -2.39
CA LEU A 599 14.99 13.03 -1.42
C LEU A 599 15.99 14.19 -1.56
N SER A 600 17.27 13.91 -1.85
CA SER A 600 18.28 14.96 -1.98
C SER A 600 18.07 15.83 -3.22
N LYS A 601 17.68 15.21 -4.34
CA LYS A 601 17.32 15.92 -5.58
C LYS A 601 16.10 16.79 -5.34
N TRP A 602 15.04 16.23 -4.75
CA TRP A 602 13.83 16.95 -4.38
C TRP A 602 14.13 18.20 -3.53
N GLN A 603 14.93 18.03 -2.48
CA GLN A 603 15.39 19.13 -1.62
C GLN A 603 16.12 20.21 -2.41
N SER A 604 17.09 19.84 -3.25
CA SER A 604 17.87 20.82 -4.00
C SER A 604 17.11 21.51 -5.14
N SER A 605 16.14 20.83 -5.75
CA SER A 605 15.39 21.35 -6.91
C SER A 605 14.25 22.28 -6.48
N TYR A 606 13.54 21.95 -5.39
CA TYR A 606 12.33 22.66 -4.98
C TYR A 606 12.46 23.38 -3.63
N GLN A 607 13.58 23.19 -2.91
CA GLN A 607 13.79 23.72 -1.56
C GLN A 607 12.69 23.32 -0.57
N LYS A 608 12.20 22.08 -0.70
CA LYS A 608 11.22 21.44 0.17
C LYS A 608 11.86 20.27 0.92
N ASP A 609 11.25 19.86 2.02
CA ASP A 609 11.62 18.66 2.78
C ASP A 609 13.06 18.68 3.32
N ILE A 610 13.59 19.86 3.66
CA ILE A 610 14.99 20.06 4.10
C ILE A 610 15.33 19.21 5.34
N HIS A 611 14.40 19.03 6.26
CA HIS A 611 14.57 18.23 7.48
C HIS A 611 13.94 16.84 7.40
N SER A 612 13.40 16.47 6.25
CA SER A 612 12.79 15.18 6.01
C SER A 612 13.84 14.08 5.90
N LYS A 613 13.43 12.84 6.19
CA LYS A 613 14.34 11.69 6.32
C LYS A 613 13.85 10.51 5.49
N LYS A 614 14.78 9.63 5.13
CA LYS A 614 14.49 8.31 4.52
C LYS A 614 14.15 7.28 5.60
N SER A 615 14.03 5.99 5.25
CA SER A 615 13.92 4.94 6.27
C SER A 615 15.14 4.97 7.20
N PRO A 616 14.96 4.71 8.50
CA PRO A 616 16.07 4.68 9.44
C PRO A 616 16.95 3.43 9.26
N LYS A 617 16.46 2.42 8.54
CA LYS A 617 17.18 1.18 8.24
C LYS A 617 16.72 0.60 6.91
N ALA A 618 17.68 0.30 6.03
CA ALA A 618 17.40 -0.45 4.80
C ALA A 618 17.16 -1.94 5.09
N ILE A 619 16.28 -2.55 4.31
CA ILE A 619 16.04 -3.99 4.25
C ILE A 619 16.68 -4.50 2.96
N VAL A 620 17.47 -5.56 3.07
CA VAL A 620 18.09 -6.20 1.91
C VAL A 620 16.98 -6.78 1.02
N PRO A 621 16.83 -6.35 -0.24
CA PRO A 621 15.69 -6.74 -1.07
C PRO A 621 15.73 -8.18 -1.58
N TYR A 622 16.93 -8.76 -1.68
CA TYR A 622 17.14 -10.14 -2.09
C TYR A 622 18.48 -10.67 -1.58
N PHE A 623 18.60 -12.00 -1.53
CA PHE A 623 19.85 -12.69 -1.26
C PHE A 623 20.30 -13.48 -2.49
N LEU A 624 21.53 -13.28 -2.93
CA LEU A 624 22.10 -14.02 -4.05
C LEU A 624 22.51 -15.42 -3.59
N LYS A 625 21.95 -16.47 -4.23
CA LYS A 625 22.37 -17.87 -3.99
C LYS A 625 23.55 -18.25 -4.87
N LYS A 626 23.46 -17.99 -6.17
CA LYS A 626 24.52 -18.23 -7.14
C LYS A 626 24.29 -17.44 -8.43
N LEU A 627 25.38 -17.11 -9.13
CA LEU A 627 25.34 -16.74 -10.54
C LEU A 627 25.28 -18.00 -11.40
N ILE A 628 24.61 -17.91 -12.53
CA ILE A 628 24.35 -19.00 -13.48
C ILE A 628 24.94 -18.58 -14.82
N GLY A 629 25.78 -19.43 -15.40
CA GLY A 629 26.43 -19.16 -16.68
C GLY A 629 27.58 -18.15 -16.60
N LEU A 630 28.12 -17.82 -17.76
CA LEU A 630 29.18 -16.83 -17.93
C LEU A 630 28.62 -15.39 -17.93
N ASN A 631 29.50 -14.40 -17.82
CA ASN A 631 29.12 -13.01 -18.07
C ASN A 631 28.57 -12.87 -19.49
N MET A 632 27.36 -12.31 -19.61
CA MET A 632 26.65 -12.10 -20.87
C MET A 632 27.16 -10.85 -21.62
N VAL A 633 27.98 -10.02 -20.97
CA VAL A 633 28.60 -8.83 -21.56
C VAL A 633 29.99 -9.18 -22.09
N ASN A 634 30.18 -9.11 -23.42
CA ASN A 634 31.42 -9.53 -24.07
C ASN A 634 32.64 -8.64 -23.78
N ASN A 635 32.45 -7.33 -23.64
CA ASN A 635 33.52 -6.34 -23.45
C ASN A 635 33.17 -5.33 -22.35
N GLY A 636 32.83 -5.84 -21.16
CA GLY A 636 32.36 -5.00 -20.06
C GLY A 636 33.47 -4.30 -19.26
N SER A 637 34.70 -4.80 -19.34
CA SER A 637 35.88 -4.26 -18.63
C SER A 637 36.68 -3.23 -19.43
N PHE A 638 36.24 -2.94 -20.68
CA PHE A 638 36.80 -1.94 -21.60
C PHE A 638 38.33 -1.81 -21.58
N THR A 639 39.07 -2.91 -21.63
CA THR A 639 40.52 -2.90 -21.37
C THR A 639 41.30 -2.12 -22.43
N ASN A 640 40.92 -2.23 -23.70
CA ASN A 640 41.65 -1.62 -24.82
C ASN A 640 40.75 -0.94 -25.88
N ASN A 641 39.43 -1.13 -25.82
CA ASN A 641 38.46 -0.55 -26.77
C ASN A 641 37.03 -0.62 -26.21
N ILE A 642 36.08 -0.01 -26.92
CA ILE A 642 34.64 0.01 -26.56
C ILE A 642 33.77 -0.89 -27.47
N ASN A 643 34.38 -1.84 -28.19
CA ASN A 643 33.65 -2.67 -29.15
C ASN A 643 32.48 -3.39 -28.49
N GLY A 644 31.34 -3.43 -29.19
CA GLY A 644 30.10 -4.01 -28.70
C GLY A 644 29.25 -3.07 -27.86
N SER A 645 29.76 -1.90 -27.44
CA SER A 645 28.96 -0.87 -26.78
C SER A 645 28.82 0.36 -27.68
N SER A 646 27.67 1.01 -27.66
CA SER A 646 27.44 2.27 -28.39
C SER A 646 26.67 3.27 -27.53
N SER A 647 26.78 4.55 -27.86
CA SER A 647 25.96 5.61 -27.27
C SER A 647 25.10 6.26 -28.33
N TRP A 648 23.87 6.63 -27.97
CA TRP A 648 22.96 7.35 -28.85
C TRP A 648 22.15 8.38 -28.05
N ASN A 649 21.99 9.57 -28.62
CA ASN A 649 21.02 10.58 -28.20
C ASN A 649 20.35 11.20 -29.44
N SER A 650 19.16 11.76 -29.26
CA SER A 650 18.37 12.32 -30.36
C SER A 650 19.02 13.53 -31.04
N SER A 651 19.87 14.28 -30.32
CA SER A 651 20.62 15.42 -30.88
C SER A 651 21.86 15.02 -31.67
N GLY A 652 22.24 13.73 -31.67
CA GLY A 652 23.48 13.25 -32.31
C GLY A 652 24.75 13.87 -31.72
N SER A 653 24.69 14.39 -30.50
CA SER A 653 25.80 15.12 -29.87
C SER A 653 26.67 14.26 -28.96
N CYS A 654 26.22 13.07 -28.58
CA CYS A 654 27.00 12.16 -27.75
C CYS A 654 28.13 11.48 -28.53
N ILE A 655 29.30 11.35 -27.91
CA ILE A 655 30.46 10.62 -28.42
C ILE A 655 30.86 9.57 -27.39
N ALA A 656 30.74 8.29 -27.76
CA ALA A 656 31.37 7.19 -27.07
C ALA A 656 32.82 7.03 -27.55
N SER A 657 33.76 6.94 -26.61
CA SER A 657 35.18 6.72 -26.88
C SER A 657 35.80 5.86 -25.81
N TRP A 658 36.90 5.18 -26.14
CA TRP A 658 37.71 4.48 -25.15
C TRP A 658 38.63 5.48 -24.42
N ASP A 659 38.72 5.36 -23.10
CA ASP A 659 39.61 6.17 -22.27
C ASP A 659 40.51 5.27 -21.42
N GLY A 660 41.80 5.21 -21.79
CA GLY A 660 42.84 4.45 -21.09
C GLY A 660 43.53 5.19 -19.94
N SER A 661 43.05 6.37 -19.54
CA SER A 661 43.73 7.23 -18.56
C SER A 661 43.73 6.71 -17.12
N GLY A 662 43.07 5.59 -16.82
CA GLY A 662 42.97 5.09 -15.45
C GLY A 662 41.74 5.59 -14.67
N LYS A 663 40.77 6.27 -15.32
CA LYS A 663 39.73 7.05 -14.64
C LYS A 663 38.84 6.22 -13.70
N ILE A 664 38.54 4.97 -14.06
CA ILE A 664 37.89 3.97 -13.17
C ILE A 664 38.87 2.82 -12.89
N ASN A 665 39.37 2.19 -13.96
CA ASN A 665 40.48 1.23 -14.00
C ASN A 665 41.34 1.49 -15.26
N GLY A 666 42.12 0.51 -15.74
CA GLY A 666 43.07 0.63 -16.86
C GLY A 666 42.46 0.97 -18.24
N GLY A 667 41.13 0.93 -18.40
CA GLY A 667 40.40 1.41 -19.57
C GLY A 667 38.89 1.50 -19.26
N ALA A 668 38.18 2.48 -19.82
CA ALA A 668 36.75 2.68 -19.58
C ALA A 668 36.01 3.19 -20.83
N LEU A 669 34.70 2.94 -20.91
CA LEU A 669 33.82 3.59 -21.87
C LEU A 669 33.54 5.01 -21.41
N LYS A 670 34.05 6.00 -22.16
CA LYS A 670 33.78 7.42 -21.94
C LYS A 670 32.68 7.91 -22.87
N VAL A 671 31.65 8.52 -22.28
CA VAL A 671 30.60 9.23 -23.02
C VAL A 671 30.78 10.72 -22.81
N SER A 672 30.98 11.45 -23.90
CA SER A 672 31.19 12.91 -23.92
C SER A 672 30.25 13.57 -24.93
N TYR A 673 30.26 14.90 -25.01
CA TYR A 673 29.29 15.65 -25.79
C TYR A 673 29.98 16.72 -26.64
N THR A 674 29.71 16.76 -27.95
CA THR A 674 30.11 17.87 -28.83
C THR A 674 29.35 19.15 -28.48
N LYS A 675 28.09 18.97 -28.06
CA LYS A 675 27.22 20.02 -27.54
C LYS A 675 26.36 19.43 -26.44
N GLN A 676 26.43 20.04 -25.26
CA GLN A 676 25.61 19.64 -24.14
C GLN A 676 24.15 20.09 -24.37
N THR A 677 23.21 19.19 -24.11
CA THR A 677 21.77 19.44 -24.25
C THR A 677 21.06 19.11 -22.94
N ASN A 678 19.74 19.31 -22.89
CA ASN A 678 18.88 18.80 -21.80
C ASN A 678 18.22 17.46 -22.16
N GLY A 679 18.64 16.84 -23.28
CA GLY A 679 18.18 15.54 -23.73
C GLY A 679 18.75 14.40 -22.89
N SER A 680 18.63 13.18 -23.41
CA SER A 680 19.12 11.99 -22.75
C SER A 680 19.93 11.11 -23.70
N THR A 681 21.03 10.59 -23.18
CA THR A 681 21.90 9.64 -23.87
C THR A 681 21.67 8.24 -23.32
N GLY A 682 21.41 7.30 -24.22
CA GLY A 682 21.42 5.88 -23.94
C GLY A 682 22.73 5.24 -24.37
N VAL A 683 23.39 4.53 -23.46
CA VAL A 683 24.46 3.58 -23.77
C VAL A 683 23.83 2.20 -23.91
N VAL A 684 24.06 1.56 -25.06
CA VAL A 684 23.49 0.26 -25.40
C VAL A 684 24.60 -0.78 -25.31
N VAL A 685 24.37 -1.79 -24.47
CA VAL A 685 25.29 -2.93 -24.28
C VAL A 685 24.53 -4.23 -24.58
N PRO A 686 24.72 -4.87 -25.75
CA PRO A 686 24.09 -6.14 -26.10
C PRO A 686 24.48 -7.26 -25.14
N VAL A 687 23.51 -8.08 -24.76
CA VAL A 687 23.68 -9.23 -23.85
C VAL A 687 23.10 -10.54 -24.39
N GLY A 688 22.49 -10.50 -25.58
CA GLY A 688 21.91 -11.69 -26.22
C GLY A 688 20.61 -12.14 -25.55
N LYS A 689 20.44 -13.46 -25.40
CA LYS A 689 19.17 -14.05 -24.97
C LYS A 689 18.91 -13.83 -23.48
N ILE A 690 17.71 -13.34 -23.16
CA ILE A 690 17.12 -13.38 -21.81
C ILE A 690 15.83 -14.22 -21.83
N SER A 691 15.44 -14.78 -20.69
CA SER A 691 14.29 -15.68 -20.59
C SER A 691 13.30 -15.18 -19.55
N SER A 692 12.00 -15.28 -19.88
CA SER A 692 10.91 -14.92 -18.97
C SER A 692 11.00 -15.71 -17.65
N GLY A 693 10.73 -15.03 -16.54
CA GLY A 693 10.74 -15.61 -15.19
C GLY A 693 12.14 -15.90 -14.63
N LYS A 694 13.21 -15.47 -15.31
CA LYS A 694 14.58 -15.54 -14.81
C LYS A 694 15.02 -14.21 -14.19
N ASP A 695 15.91 -14.34 -13.21
CA ASP A 695 16.56 -13.24 -12.52
C ASP A 695 17.97 -13.03 -13.07
N TYR A 696 18.41 -11.78 -13.11
CA TYR A 696 19.72 -11.38 -13.61
C TYR A 696 20.36 -10.37 -12.66
N ILE A 697 21.66 -10.52 -12.42
CA ILE A 697 22.45 -9.55 -11.66
C ILE A 697 23.31 -8.76 -12.62
N LEU A 698 23.07 -7.46 -12.68
CA LEU A 698 23.92 -6.47 -13.33
C LEU A 698 24.91 -5.91 -12.31
N LYS A 699 26.20 -5.87 -12.66
CA LYS A 699 27.22 -5.09 -11.96
C LYS A 699 27.82 -4.08 -12.91
N TYR A 700 28.15 -2.90 -12.40
CA TYR A 700 28.88 -1.90 -13.18
C TYR A 700 29.51 -0.85 -12.26
N SER A 701 30.53 -0.18 -12.78
CA SER A 701 31.17 0.97 -12.18
C SER A 701 30.87 2.23 -12.98
N VAL A 702 30.65 3.36 -12.30
CA VAL A 702 30.37 4.64 -12.96
C VAL A 702 31.05 5.80 -12.23
N THR A 703 31.50 6.80 -13.00
CA THR A 703 31.91 8.11 -12.47
C THR A 703 31.57 9.20 -13.48
N GLY A 704 31.35 10.43 -13.03
CA GLY A 704 31.05 11.59 -13.86
C GLY A 704 31.92 12.79 -13.55
N ILE A 705 31.72 13.89 -14.29
CA ILE A 705 32.37 15.19 -14.00
C ILE A 705 31.59 16.05 -13.02
N LYS A 706 30.31 15.76 -12.78
CA LYS A 706 29.45 16.49 -11.84
C LYS A 706 29.20 15.67 -10.57
N PRO A 707 29.07 16.32 -9.41
CA PRO A 707 28.90 15.63 -8.11
C PRO A 707 27.50 15.04 -7.90
N LYS A 708 26.52 15.42 -8.72
CA LYS A 708 25.10 15.05 -8.58
C LYS A 708 24.49 14.69 -9.95
N GLY A 709 24.98 13.60 -10.55
CA GLY A 709 24.38 13.01 -11.75
C GLY A 709 23.53 11.79 -11.42
N GLU A 710 22.81 11.30 -12.42
CA GLU A 710 21.94 10.13 -12.30
C GLU A 710 22.10 9.25 -13.54
N ILE A 711 22.05 7.94 -13.31
CA ILE A 711 22.06 6.90 -14.33
C ILE A 711 20.92 5.95 -14.07
N SER A 712 20.21 5.57 -15.12
CA SER A 712 19.23 4.49 -15.06
C SER A 712 19.71 3.29 -15.86
N ALA A 713 19.38 2.08 -15.40
CA ALA A 713 19.74 0.81 -16.01
C ALA A 713 18.50 -0.08 -16.16
N PHE A 714 18.32 -0.68 -17.35
CA PHE A 714 17.24 -1.62 -17.63
C PHE A 714 17.55 -2.54 -18.81
N LEU A 715 16.87 -3.68 -18.87
CA LEU A 715 16.88 -4.57 -20.02
C LEU A 715 15.85 -4.11 -21.05
N ARG A 716 16.22 -4.15 -22.32
CA ARG A 716 15.37 -3.76 -23.45
C ARG A 716 15.64 -4.64 -24.66
N GLN A 717 14.66 -4.79 -25.54
CA GLN A 717 14.89 -5.36 -26.87
C GLN A 717 15.96 -4.55 -27.61
N SER A 718 16.89 -5.26 -28.26
CA SER A 718 17.93 -4.63 -29.08
C SER A 718 17.37 -4.11 -30.41
N ASN A 719 16.24 -4.67 -30.86
CA ASN A 719 15.56 -4.31 -32.11
C ASN A 719 14.20 -3.66 -31.84
N SER A 720 13.66 -2.99 -32.86
CA SER A 720 12.29 -2.45 -32.86
C SER A 720 11.28 -3.54 -32.43
N PRO A 721 10.32 -3.26 -31.53
CA PRO A 721 9.89 -1.93 -31.05
C PRO A 721 10.65 -1.37 -29.84
N TYR A 722 11.78 -1.97 -29.43
CA TYR A 722 12.57 -1.53 -28.28
C TYR A 722 11.80 -1.58 -26.95
N ALA A 723 10.96 -2.59 -26.74
CA ALA A 723 10.20 -2.73 -25.50
C ALA A 723 11.14 -3.01 -24.31
N ASN A 724 10.80 -2.44 -23.14
CA ASN A 724 11.49 -2.73 -21.89
C ASN A 724 11.15 -4.16 -21.43
N LEU A 725 12.18 -4.87 -21.00
CA LEU A 725 12.11 -6.27 -20.56
C LEU A 725 12.29 -6.42 -19.04
N SER A 726 12.64 -5.33 -18.36
CA SER A 726 12.71 -5.22 -16.91
C SER A 726 12.21 -3.85 -16.46
N ALA A 727 11.95 -3.71 -15.16
CA ALA A 727 11.80 -2.40 -14.55
C ALA A 727 13.08 -1.55 -14.70
N ILE A 728 12.90 -0.23 -14.76
CA ILE A 728 14.00 0.74 -14.76
C ILE A 728 14.54 0.88 -13.33
N LYS A 729 15.86 0.76 -13.19
CA LYS A 729 16.58 0.94 -11.93
C LYS A 729 17.42 2.20 -12.01
N TYR A 730 17.48 2.96 -10.93
CA TYR A 730 18.15 4.27 -10.90
C TYR A 730 19.23 4.29 -9.84
N ASP A 731 20.40 4.81 -10.20
CA ASP A 731 21.57 4.94 -9.35
C ASP A 731 22.20 6.34 -9.50
N SER A 732 23.06 6.72 -8.57
CA SER A 732 23.72 8.04 -8.58
C SER A 732 25.04 8.02 -9.34
N ILE A 733 25.32 9.09 -10.09
CA ILE A 733 26.66 9.37 -10.64
C ILE A 733 27.31 10.46 -9.80
N THR A 734 28.53 10.23 -9.34
CA THR A 734 29.31 11.24 -8.61
C THR A 734 30.65 11.49 -9.30
N THR A 735 31.43 12.45 -8.79
CA THR A 735 32.81 12.68 -9.26
C THR A 735 33.79 11.60 -8.81
N LYS A 736 33.35 10.70 -7.93
CA LYS A 736 34.07 9.50 -7.51
C LYS A 736 33.45 8.28 -8.18
N ARG A 737 34.27 7.25 -8.37
CA ARG A 737 33.80 5.91 -8.76
C ARG A 737 32.75 5.43 -7.76
N SER A 738 31.62 4.99 -8.31
CA SER A 738 30.60 4.22 -7.61
C SER A 738 30.46 2.85 -8.27
N ASP A 739 30.26 1.82 -7.47
CA ASP A 739 30.05 0.44 -7.93
C ASP A 739 28.63 0.00 -7.51
N TYR A 740 27.88 -0.55 -8.47
CA TYR A 740 26.48 -0.92 -8.28
C TYR A 740 26.25 -2.41 -8.57
N THR A 741 25.29 -3.00 -7.87
CA THR A 741 24.79 -4.36 -8.12
C THR A 741 23.27 -4.31 -8.14
N VAL A 742 22.69 -4.66 -9.29
CA VAL A 742 21.27 -4.45 -9.60
C VAL A 742 20.63 -5.77 -9.98
N LEU A 743 19.49 -6.08 -9.37
CA LEU A 743 18.65 -7.22 -9.73
C LEU A 743 17.63 -6.81 -10.79
N PHE A 744 17.58 -7.54 -11.89
CA PHE A 744 16.51 -7.52 -12.87
C PHE A 744 15.76 -8.84 -12.86
N SER A 745 14.43 -8.77 -12.94
CA SER A 745 13.58 -9.90 -13.25
C SER A 745 12.98 -9.68 -14.64
N SER A 746 13.10 -10.68 -15.50
CA SER A 746 12.64 -10.56 -16.88
C SER A 746 11.17 -10.95 -17.02
N SER A 747 10.37 -10.07 -17.61
CA SER A 747 8.95 -10.31 -17.88
C SER A 747 8.70 -11.12 -19.16
N ALA A 748 9.67 -11.17 -20.08
CA ALA A 748 9.52 -11.79 -21.39
C ALA A 748 10.82 -12.44 -21.88
N THR A 749 10.69 -13.51 -22.68
CA THR A 749 11.83 -14.12 -23.36
C THR A 749 12.16 -13.30 -24.61
N GLU A 750 13.42 -12.92 -24.76
CA GLU A 750 13.93 -12.16 -25.92
C GLU A 750 15.28 -12.76 -26.34
N ASN A 751 15.47 -12.99 -27.64
CA ASN A 751 16.71 -13.58 -28.16
C ASN A 751 17.82 -12.55 -28.29
N ASN A 752 17.46 -11.28 -28.52
CA ASN A 752 18.40 -10.17 -28.68
C ASN A 752 18.01 -9.02 -27.75
N ALA A 753 18.53 -9.06 -26.53
CA ALA A 753 18.37 -8.01 -25.54
C ALA A 753 19.67 -7.21 -25.34
N SER A 754 19.51 -5.98 -24.86
CA SER A 754 20.58 -5.09 -24.43
C SER A 754 20.30 -4.56 -23.03
N ILE A 755 21.36 -4.29 -22.28
CA ILE A 755 21.32 -3.36 -21.14
C ILE A 755 21.35 -1.95 -21.73
N ILE A 756 20.46 -1.10 -21.23
CA ILE A 756 20.44 0.33 -21.53
C ILE A 756 20.86 1.07 -20.28
N PHE A 757 21.94 1.84 -20.38
CA PHE A 757 22.26 2.86 -19.39
C PHE A 757 21.84 4.23 -19.90
N GLN A 758 20.93 4.90 -19.21
CA GLN A 758 20.39 6.17 -19.67
C GLN A 758 20.75 7.30 -18.68
N VAL A 759 21.33 8.38 -19.21
CA VAL A 759 21.85 9.53 -18.48
C VAL A 759 21.30 10.82 -19.10
N ASN A 760 20.99 11.84 -18.29
CA ASN A 760 20.64 13.17 -18.81
C ASN A 760 21.91 13.90 -19.29
N ASP A 761 21.87 14.45 -20.51
CA ASP A 761 23.01 15.11 -21.16
C ASP A 761 23.54 16.30 -20.34
N SER A 762 22.68 16.94 -19.55
CA SER A 762 23.04 18.05 -18.67
C SER A 762 24.00 17.64 -17.54
N TYR A 763 24.16 16.35 -17.24
CA TYR A 763 25.16 15.87 -16.29
C TYR A 763 26.59 15.90 -16.86
N GLY A 764 26.71 15.96 -18.19
CA GLY A 764 27.99 16.05 -18.89
C GLY A 764 28.72 14.71 -18.93
N THR A 765 30.02 14.77 -19.23
CA THR A 765 30.84 13.58 -19.46
C THR A 765 30.82 12.59 -18.29
N PHE A 766 30.65 11.30 -18.62
CA PHE A 766 30.70 10.20 -17.67
C PHE A 766 31.45 8.99 -18.23
N TRP A 767 31.83 8.08 -17.35
CA TRP A 767 32.57 6.86 -17.65
C TRP A 767 31.85 5.66 -17.07
N LEU A 768 31.82 4.57 -17.82
CA LEU A 768 31.33 3.26 -17.41
C LEU A 768 32.43 2.20 -17.55
N ASP A 769 32.47 1.28 -16.61
CA ASP A 769 33.41 0.15 -16.61
C ASP A 769 32.85 -1.03 -15.81
N ASN A 770 33.53 -2.17 -15.86
CA ASN A 770 33.20 -3.40 -15.12
C ASN A 770 31.74 -3.85 -15.30
N ILE A 771 31.20 -3.71 -16.52
CA ILE A 771 29.81 -4.09 -16.83
C ILE A 771 29.70 -5.62 -16.93
N GLU A 772 28.97 -6.23 -16.00
CA GLU A 772 28.71 -7.66 -15.98
C GLU A 772 27.22 -7.94 -15.87
N LEU A 773 26.70 -8.87 -16.66
CA LEU A 773 25.35 -9.39 -16.48
C LEU A 773 25.39 -10.90 -16.45
N ASN A 774 24.80 -11.48 -15.42
CA ASN A 774 24.70 -12.93 -15.26
C ASN A 774 23.26 -13.30 -14.93
N GLU A 775 22.76 -14.41 -15.47
CA GLU A 775 21.59 -15.07 -14.88
C GLU A 775 21.92 -15.42 -13.42
N ALA A 776 20.94 -15.35 -12.53
CA ALA A 776 21.13 -15.56 -11.12
C ALA A 776 19.99 -16.37 -10.52
N SER A 777 20.33 -17.13 -9.47
CA SER A 777 19.36 -17.66 -8.54
C SER A 777 19.38 -16.80 -7.28
N VAL A 778 18.24 -16.20 -6.95
CA VAL A 778 18.07 -15.34 -5.77
C VAL A 778 16.95 -15.86 -4.87
N THR A 779 16.98 -15.46 -3.60
CA THR A 779 15.80 -15.48 -2.72
C THR A 779 15.34 -14.04 -2.54
N ILE A 780 14.12 -13.74 -2.95
CA ILE A 780 13.50 -12.43 -2.72
C ILE A 780 13.13 -12.32 -1.23
N THR A 781 13.45 -11.19 -0.62
CA THR A 781 13.10 -10.92 0.78
C THR A 781 11.60 -10.68 0.88
N ASN A 782 10.92 -11.38 1.78
CA ASN A 782 9.56 -11.02 2.17
C ASN A 782 9.62 -9.86 3.18
N PRO A 783 9.12 -8.65 2.83
CA PRO A 783 9.26 -7.48 3.68
C PRO A 783 8.54 -7.64 5.03
N LYS A 784 7.49 -8.49 5.08
CA LYS A 784 6.72 -8.78 6.30
C LYS A 784 7.56 -9.46 7.39
N ASP A 785 8.68 -10.07 7.04
CA ASP A 785 9.59 -10.70 8.01
C ASP A 785 10.41 -9.66 8.78
N SER A 786 10.53 -8.45 8.24
CA SER A 786 11.34 -7.36 8.77
C SER A 786 10.54 -6.13 9.17
N ILE A 787 9.31 -5.99 8.68
CA ILE A 787 8.42 -4.85 8.93
C ILE A 787 7.27 -5.30 9.79
N ARG A 788 7.01 -4.58 10.88
CA ARG A 788 5.85 -4.74 11.73
C ARG A 788 5.07 -3.44 11.79
N PHE A 789 3.81 -3.50 11.41
CA PHE A 789 2.88 -2.39 11.51
C PHE A 789 1.81 -2.71 12.54
N GLU A 790 1.59 -1.81 13.48
CA GLU A 790 0.61 -1.95 14.54
C GLU A 790 -0.21 -0.68 14.67
N TYR A 791 -1.50 -0.84 14.91
CA TYR A 791 -2.41 0.28 15.18
C TYR A 791 -3.29 -0.04 16.39
N ASN A 792 -3.89 1.00 16.95
CA ASN A 792 -4.87 0.92 18.03
C ASN A 792 -6.08 1.76 17.65
N ALA A 793 -7.18 1.10 17.27
CA ALA A 793 -8.44 1.77 16.91
C ALA A 793 -9.44 1.85 18.07
N THR A 794 -8.97 1.68 19.31
CA THR A 794 -9.81 1.70 20.50
C THR A 794 -9.58 2.97 21.31
N THR A 795 -10.49 3.27 22.23
CA THR A 795 -10.39 4.39 23.17
C THR A 795 -9.45 4.11 24.36
N LYS A 796 -8.80 2.95 24.41
CA LYS A 796 -7.91 2.52 25.50
C LYS A 796 -6.51 2.23 24.99
N ASP A 797 -5.51 2.33 25.85
CA ASP A 797 -4.14 1.92 25.55
C ASP A 797 -4.08 0.44 25.13
N LYS A 798 -3.36 0.13 24.04
CA LYS A 798 -3.11 -1.23 23.54
C LYS A 798 -1.68 -1.66 23.88
N SER A 799 -1.54 -2.79 24.58
CA SER A 799 -0.23 -3.39 24.86
C SER A 799 0.19 -4.32 23.73
N ILE A 800 1.39 -4.11 23.19
CA ILE A 800 1.99 -4.90 22.12
C ILE A 800 3.25 -5.58 22.66
N ILE A 801 3.32 -6.90 22.56
CA ILE A 801 4.52 -7.67 22.92
C ILE A 801 5.45 -7.80 21.71
N LEU A 802 6.71 -7.48 21.93
CA LEU A 802 7.78 -7.54 20.93
C LEU A 802 8.72 -8.70 21.29
N SER A 803 8.77 -9.71 20.42
CA SER A 803 9.65 -10.87 20.58
C SER A 803 11.12 -10.57 20.29
N GLU A 804 11.39 -9.46 19.61
CA GLU A 804 12.72 -9.00 19.24
C GLU A 804 12.84 -7.49 19.42
N THR A 805 14.05 -6.97 19.22
CA THR A 805 14.29 -5.53 19.21
C THR A 805 13.91 -4.96 17.85
N TYR A 806 13.18 -3.84 17.86
CA TYR A 806 12.75 -3.10 16.67
C TYR A 806 13.21 -1.65 16.73
N LEU A 807 13.25 -1.01 15.57
CA LEU A 807 13.50 0.41 15.38
C LEU A 807 12.21 1.06 14.86
N GLY A 808 11.72 2.10 15.52
CA GLY A 808 10.68 2.97 14.98
C GLY A 808 11.22 3.80 13.82
N ILE A 809 10.32 4.38 13.02
CA ILE A 809 10.69 5.25 11.89
C ILE A 809 11.50 6.47 12.34
N ASP A 810 11.26 6.94 13.56
CA ASP A 810 12.00 8.00 14.25
C ASP A 810 13.38 7.57 14.78
N SER A 811 13.80 6.33 14.52
CA SER A 811 15.01 5.69 15.08
C SER A 811 14.96 5.38 16.57
N THR A 812 13.79 5.47 17.21
CA THR A 812 13.61 5.01 18.60
C THR A 812 13.68 3.48 18.65
N THR A 813 14.42 2.92 19.60
CA THR A 813 14.53 1.47 19.77
C THR A 813 13.43 0.96 20.71
N TYR A 814 12.73 -0.11 20.31
CA TYR A 814 11.65 -0.74 21.07
C TYR A 814 11.97 -2.22 21.32
N SER A 815 11.74 -2.70 22.54
CA SER A 815 11.91 -4.12 22.90
C SER A 815 10.95 -4.53 24.03
N GLY A 816 10.65 -5.82 24.14
CA GLY A 816 9.80 -6.38 25.20
C GLY A 816 8.33 -5.99 25.07
N LYS A 817 7.94 -4.83 25.59
CA LYS A 817 6.55 -4.34 25.61
C LYS A 817 6.46 -2.89 25.17
N LEU A 818 5.54 -2.63 24.24
CA LEU A 818 5.18 -1.30 23.76
C LEU A 818 3.72 -1.00 24.13
N ILE A 819 3.43 0.24 24.55
CA ILE A 819 2.06 0.74 24.72
C ILE A 819 1.73 1.68 23.58
N LEU A 820 0.67 1.36 22.84
CA LEU A 820 0.15 2.17 21.75
C LEU A 820 -1.10 2.92 22.22
N LYS A 821 -1.09 4.25 22.09
CA LYS A 821 -2.18 5.11 22.56
C LYS A 821 -3.45 4.95 21.72
N PRO A 822 -4.63 5.34 22.22
CA PRO A 822 -5.86 5.37 21.45
C PRO A 822 -5.65 6.04 20.10
N TYR A 823 -6.21 5.45 19.04
CA TYR A 823 -6.23 6.02 17.70
C TYR A 823 -4.86 6.41 17.15
N SER A 824 -3.83 5.61 17.47
CA SER A 824 -2.47 5.80 16.99
C SER A 824 -1.93 4.53 16.32
N SER A 825 -0.84 4.69 15.58
CA SER A 825 -0.12 3.58 14.95
C SER A 825 1.38 3.73 15.10
N ILE A 826 2.08 2.63 14.83
CA ILE A 826 3.54 2.58 14.81
C ILE A 826 4.00 1.63 13.71
N ILE A 827 5.08 2.02 13.04
CA ILE A 827 5.79 1.16 12.09
C ILE A 827 7.16 0.87 12.69
N LEU A 828 7.49 -0.42 12.71
CA LEU A 828 8.66 -0.98 13.36
C LEU A 828 9.47 -1.79 12.34
N LEU A 829 10.77 -1.51 12.25
CA LEU A 829 11.73 -2.27 11.46
C LEU A 829 12.53 -3.18 12.39
N LYS A 830 12.63 -4.46 12.07
CA LYS A 830 13.37 -5.43 12.86
C LYS A 830 14.81 -4.97 13.05
N ASN A 831 15.23 -4.79 14.29
CA ASN A 831 16.55 -4.30 14.68
C ASN A 831 17.41 -5.40 15.31
N THR A 832 17.27 -6.62 14.81
CA THR A 832 18.16 -7.71 15.18
C THR A 832 19.49 -7.51 14.43
N PRO A 833 20.64 -7.50 15.12
CA PRO A 833 21.92 -7.66 14.46
C PRO A 833 21.83 -8.92 13.61
N LEU A 834 22.14 -8.81 12.32
CA LEU A 834 22.19 -10.00 11.46
C LEU A 834 23.16 -10.97 12.12
N LYS A 835 22.66 -12.16 12.49
CA LYS A 835 23.41 -13.15 13.24
C LYS A 835 24.65 -13.51 12.43
N THR A 836 25.79 -12.92 12.80
CA THR A 836 27.06 -13.11 12.12
C THR A 836 27.51 -14.53 12.40
N SER A 837 27.45 -15.40 11.39
CA SER A 837 28.44 -16.48 11.38
C SER A 837 29.78 -15.81 11.13
N PRO A 838 30.80 -16.03 11.98
CA PRO A 838 32.16 -15.55 11.69
C PRO A 838 32.54 -16.07 10.30
N ILE A 839 33.20 -15.24 9.49
CA ILE A 839 33.69 -15.61 8.15
C ILE A 839 34.50 -16.90 8.30
N GLN A 840 33.90 -18.05 7.98
CA GLN A 840 34.53 -19.35 8.12
C GLN A 840 35.23 -19.65 6.79
N SER A 841 36.54 -19.48 6.76
CA SER A 841 37.48 -19.71 5.64
C SER A 841 37.56 -18.61 4.56
N LEU A 842 38.78 -18.12 4.37
CA LEU A 842 39.24 -17.29 3.27
C LEU A 842 40.37 -18.05 2.57
N ASN A 843 40.04 -18.79 1.50
CA ASN A 843 41.03 -19.53 0.72
C ASN A 843 41.76 -18.53 -0.18
N PHE A 844 43.07 -18.39 -0.04
CA PHE A 844 43.87 -17.42 -0.80
C PHE A 844 45.06 -18.08 -1.51
N GLU A 845 45.20 -17.82 -2.81
CA GLU A 845 46.23 -18.39 -3.68
C GLU A 845 46.79 -17.32 -4.65
N GLY A 846 47.99 -17.59 -5.18
CA GLY A 846 48.64 -16.72 -6.15
C GLY A 846 49.57 -17.49 -7.07
N LYS A 847 49.65 -17.08 -8.34
CA LYS A 847 50.50 -17.69 -9.37
C LYS A 847 51.27 -16.62 -10.15
N LYS A 848 52.58 -16.79 -10.30
CA LYS A 848 53.44 -15.94 -11.15
C LYS A 848 53.34 -16.42 -12.61
N LYS A 849 53.10 -15.49 -13.54
CA LYS A 849 53.18 -15.71 -15.00
C LYS A 849 53.97 -14.56 -15.63
N GLY A 850 55.25 -14.79 -15.92
CA GLY A 850 56.15 -13.73 -16.38
C GLY A 850 56.38 -12.67 -15.29
N THR A 851 56.09 -11.40 -15.61
CA THR A 851 56.17 -10.25 -14.70
C THR A 851 54.86 -9.94 -13.98
N THR A 852 53.80 -10.73 -14.18
CA THR A 852 52.50 -10.55 -13.51
C THR A 852 52.27 -11.64 -12.48
N VAL A 853 51.80 -11.25 -11.29
CA VAL A 853 51.28 -12.17 -10.28
C VAL A 853 49.76 -12.10 -10.28
N SER A 854 49.11 -13.24 -10.53
CA SER A 854 47.65 -13.37 -10.45
C SER A 854 47.26 -13.94 -9.08
N LEU A 855 46.49 -13.18 -8.32
CA LEU A 855 45.99 -13.51 -7.00
C LEU A 855 44.51 -13.89 -7.08
N GLN A 856 44.09 -14.90 -6.33
CA GLN A 856 42.70 -15.34 -6.26
C GLN A 856 42.33 -15.73 -4.82
N TRP A 857 41.17 -15.32 -4.34
CA TRP A 857 40.62 -15.80 -3.07
C TRP A 857 39.14 -16.11 -3.11
N GLU A 858 38.71 -17.01 -2.23
CA GLU A 858 37.32 -17.40 -2.03
C GLU A 858 36.94 -17.18 -0.56
N THR A 859 35.80 -16.54 -0.31
CA THR A 859 35.20 -16.40 1.03
C THR A 859 33.86 -17.11 1.06
N SER A 860 33.54 -17.82 2.14
CA SER A 860 32.26 -18.53 2.32
C SER A 860 31.05 -17.59 2.51
N ASN A 861 31.29 -16.34 2.92
CA ASN A 861 30.28 -15.30 3.09
C ASN A 861 30.94 -13.91 2.97
N ALA A 862 30.41 -13.04 2.10
CA ALA A 862 30.91 -11.68 1.90
C ALA A 862 29.93 -10.59 2.37
N PHE A 863 28.80 -10.98 2.98
CA PHE A 863 27.68 -10.11 3.33
C PHE A 863 28.08 -8.92 4.22
N ASN A 864 28.95 -9.15 5.21
CA ASN A 864 29.42 -8.12 6.14
C ASN A 864 30.78 -7.51 5.75
N THR A 865 31.26 -7.80 4.53
CA THR A 865 32.52 -7.27 4.02
C THR A 865 32.24 -6.04 3.16
N SER A 866 32.96 -4.95 3.41
CA SER A 866 32.97 -3.76 2.55
C SER A 866 33.94 -3.97 1.39
N SER A 867 35.16 -4.42 1.67
CA SER A 867 36.19 -4.64 0.65
C SER A 867 37.28 -5.59 1.12
N PHE A 868 38.14 -5.99 0.19
CA PHE A 868 39.36 -6.74 0.41
C PHE A 868 40.54 -5.86 0.01
N ASP A 869 41.41 -5.52 0.95
CA ASP A 869 42.68 -4.84 0.68
C ASP A 869 43.75 -5.88 0.35
N ILE A 870 44.41 -5.70 -0.79
CA ILE A 870 45.51 -6.55 -1.24
C ILE A 870 46.79 -5.93 -0.71
N LEU A 871 47.50 -6.70 0.11
CA LEU A 871 48.74 -6.29 0.74
C LEU A 871 49.92 -7.06 0.14
N LYS A 872 51.03 -6.37 -0.10
CA LYS A 872 52.30 -6.93 -0.57
C LYS A 872 53.44 -6.55 0.37
N SER A 873 54.37 -7.48 0.56
CA SER A 873 55.59 -7.27 1.33
C SER A 873 56.78 -7.93 0.61
N SER A 874 57.97 -7.35 0.77
CA SER A 874 59.25 -7.92 0.31
C SER A 874 59.99 -8.71 1.39
N ASP A 875 59.64 -8.51 2.67
CA ASP A 875 60.30 -9.11 3.84
C ASP A 875 59.38 -10.04 4.65
N GLY A 876 58.08 -10.08 4.32
CA GLY A 876 57.08 -10.86 5.03
C GLY A 876 56.61 -10.24 6.34
N VAL A 877 57.08 -9.04 6.69
CA VAL A 877 56.80 -8.33 7.94
C VAL A 877 56.07 -7.01 7.66
N GLN A 878 56.62 -6.18 6.77
CA GLN A 878 56.07 -4.87 6.41
C GLN A 878 55.18 -4.98 5.17
N PHE A 879 53.87 -4.98 5.38
CA PHE A 879 52.87 -5.07 4.33
C PHE A 879 52.37 -3.70 3.89
N LYS A 880 52.45 -3.42 2.58
CA LYS A 880 51.91 -2.23 1.95
C LYS A 880 50.68 -2.59 1.13
N LYS A 881 49.63 -1.76 1.19
CA LYS A 881 48.44 -1.91 0.35
C LYS A 881 48.82 -1.60 -1.10
N ILE A 882 48.61 -2.56 -2.00
CA ILE A 882 48.86 -2.43 -3.44
C ILE A 882 47.57 -2.42 -4.26
N GLY A 883 46.43 -2.72 -3.64
CA GLY A 883 45.13 -2.71 -4.31
C GLY A 883 43.97 -2.91 -3.35
N GLN A 884 42.76 -2.75 -3.86
CA GLN A 884 41.52 -3.02 -3.14
C GLN A 884 40.49 -3.60 -4.11
N VAL A 885 39.73 -4.60 -3.67
CA VAL A 885 38.62 -5.19 -4.41
C VAL A 885 37.37 -5.08 -3.56
N ALA A 886 36.32 -4.44 -4.09
CA ALA A 886 35.04 -4.33 -3.38
C ALA A 886 34.41 -5.72 -3.17
N ALA A 887 33.82 -5.95 -2.01
CA ALA A 887 33.15 -7.22 -1.72
C ALA A 887 31.71 -7.21 -2.26
N ASN A 888 31.24 -8.37 -2.73
CA ASN A 888 29.84 -8.53 -3.12
C ASN A 888 28.97 -8.65 -1.86
N SER A 889 28.42 -7.52 -1.41
CA SER A 889 27.73 -7.38 -0.13
C SER A 889 26.37 -8.08 -0.02
N ILE A 890 25.96 -8.85 -1.03
CA ILE A 890 24.64 -9.49 -1.15
C ILE A 890 24.74 -11.03 -1.18
N ALA A 891 25.97 -11.58 -1.20
CA ALA A 891 26.23 -13.01 -1.28
C ALA A 891 26.21 -13.69 0.11
N LEU A 892 25.29 -14.64 0.31
CA LEU A 892 25.25 -15.57 1.46
C LEU A 892 26.08 -16.84 1.23
N THR A 893 26.71 -16.98 0.06
CA THR A 893 27.44 -18.17 -0.39
C THR A 893 28.83 -17.82 -0.89
N SER A 894 29.63 -18.84 -1.21
CA SER A 894 31.03 -18.65 -1.59
C SER A 894 31.17 -17.75 -2.82
N SER A 895 32.12 -16.81 -2.77
CA SER A 895 32.43 -15.91 -3.90
C SER A 895 33.93 -15.88 -4.14
N ILE A 896 34.31 -16.01 -5.40
CA ILE A 896 35.71 -15.95 -5.87
C ILE A 896 36.02 -14.52 -6.31
N TYR A 897 37.17 -14.01 -5.88
CA TYR A 897 37.70 -12.70 -6.19
C TYR A 897 39.12 -12.84 -6.74
N THR A 898 39.54 -11.92 -7.61
CA THR A 898 40.86 -11.94 -8.24
C THR A 898 41.53 -10.56 -8.25
N PHE A 899 42.87 -10.53 -8.24
CA PHE A 899 43.67 -9.31 -8.40
C PHE A 899 44.97 -9.61 -9.14
N ASN A 900 45.37 -8.77 -10.11
CA ASN A 900 46.63 -8.92 -10.82
C ASN A 900 47.63 -7.84 -10.38
N ASP A 901 48.78 -8.26 -9.84
CA ASP A 901 49.92 -7.40 -9.54
C ASP A 901 50.90 -7.40 -10.73
N ASN A 902 50.95 -6.29 -11.47
CA ASN A 902 51.87 -6.07 -12.59
C ASN A 902 53.18 -5.38 -12.17
N THR A 903 53.37 -5.13 -10.87
CA THR A 903 54.55 -4.43 -10.30
C THR A 903 55.56 -5.41 -9.71
N PHE A 904 55.54 -6.67 -10.15
CA PHE A 904 56.46 -7.67 -9.63
C PHE A 904 57.88 -7.41 -10.16
N SER A 905 58.78 -6.99 -9.27
CA SER A 905 60.23 -7.00 -9.48
C SER A 905 60.82 -8.30 -8.95
N ASP A 906 61.83 -8.84 -9.63
CA ASP A 906 62.42 -10.14 -9.26
C ASP A 906 62.91 -10.17 -7.79
N GLY A 907 62.46 -11.20 -7.06
CA GLY A 907 62.67 -11.37 -5.61
C GLY A 907 61.54 -12.16 -4.96
N LYS A 908 61.71 -12.58 -3.69
CA LYS A 908 60.61 -13.17 -2.91
C LYS A 908 59.54 -12.10 -2.63
N SER A 909 58.28 -12.38 -2.97
CA SER A 909 57.15 -11.50 -2.65
C SER A 909 56.10 -12.22 -1.80
N TYR A 910 55.63 -11.54 -0.77
CA TYR A 910 54.60 -12.01 0.16
C TYR A 910 53.31 -11.26 -0.10
N TYR A 911 52.18 -11.96 -0.13
CA TYR A 911 50.86 -11.37 -0.32
C TYR A 911 49.92 -11.77 0.82
N GLN A 912 49.01 -10.87 1.18
CA GLN A 912 47.94 -11.10 2.15
C GLN A 912 46.69 -10.31 1.74
N ILE A 913 45.51 -10.82 2.10
CA ILE A 913 44.24 -10.11 1.98
C ILE A 913 43.81 -9.61 3.36
N ARG A 914 43.52 -8.32 3.49
CA ARG A 914 42.82 -7.74 4.63
C ARG A 914 41.35 -7.56 4.29
N VAL A 915 40.48 -8.28 4.99
CA VAL A 915 39.03 -8.15 4.91
C VAL A 915 38.62 -6.92 5.73
N VAL A 916 38.05 -5.92 5.06
CA VAL A 916 37.52 -4.71 5.68
C VAL A 916 36.02 -4.93 5.89
N SER A 917 35.59 -5.13 7.12
CA SER A 917 34.18 -5.34 7.43
C SER A 917 33.41 -4.01 7.56
N LYS A 918 32.08 -4.07 7.44
CA LYS A 918 31.20 -2.90 7.62
C LYS A 918 31.13 -2.41 9.09
N ASP A 919 31.56 -3.24 10.04
CA ASP A 919 31.70 -2.93 11.47
C ASP A 919 33.17 -2.64 11.88
N GLU A 920 34.03 -2.30 10.91
CA GLU A 920 35.43 -1.88 11.09
C GLU A 920 36.37 -2.90 11.77
N LYS A 921 35.97 -4.18 11.84
CA LYS A 921 36.83 -5.27 12.31
C LYS A 921 37.66 -5.84 11.17
N ASN A 922 38.98 -5.77 11.31
CA ASN A 922 39.91 -6.28 10.32
C ASN A 922 40.18 -7.78 10.53
N THR A 923 39.93 -8.61 9.52
CA THR A 923 40.36 -10.03 9.48
C THR A 923 41.34 -10.23 8.34
N TYR A 924 42.35 -11.08 8.49
CA TYR A 924 43.40 -11.29 7.48
C TYR A 924 43.40 -12.72 6.94
N SER A 925 43.79 -12.89 5.67
CA SER A 925 44.09 -14.21 5.09
C SER A 925 45.39 -14.79 5.64
N LYS A 926 45.65 -16.06 5.31
CA LYS A 926 47.02 -16.58 5.31
C LYS A 926 47.91 -15.74 4.40
N THR A 927 49.19 -15.62 4.74
CA THR A 927 50.20 -15.04 3.84
C THR A 927 50.62 -16.09 2.82
N ILE A 928 50.65 -15.73 1.53
CA ILE A 928 51.21 -16.57 0.47
C ILE A 928 52.55 -16.00 0.00
N VAL A 929 53.48 -16.88 -0.38
CA VAL A 929 54.84 -16.51 -0.79
C VAL A 929 55.09 -17.00 -2.20
N LEU A 930 55.63 -16.14 -3.06
CA LEU A 930 56.09 -16.51 -4.40
C LEU A 930 57.63 -16.45 -4.45
N PRO A 931 58.31 -17.57 -4.77
CA PRO A 931 59.77 -17.66 -4.73
C PRO A 931 60.46 -16.90 -5.87
N SER A 932 61.76 -16.59 -5.68
CA SER A 932 62.64 -16.04 -6.71
C SER A 932 63.07 -17.12 -7.72
N SER A 933 63.36 -16.70 -8.96
CA SER A 933 63.85 -17.56 -10.04
C SER A 933 65.38 -17.59 -10.12
N GLU A 934 66.05 -18.34 -9.23
CA GLU A 934 67.49 -18.67 -9.38
C GLU A 934 67.71 -20.20 -9.41
N ASN A 935 68.51 -20.68 -10.37
CA ASN A 935 68.79 -22.11 -10.60
C ASN A 935 69.78 -22.70 -9.57
N VAL A 936 69.47 -23.86 -8.99
CA VAL A 936 70.34 -24.63 -8.05
C VAL A 936 71.57 -25.21 -8.76
N LYS A 937 72.77 -24.91 -8.25
CA LYS A 937 74.03 -25.53 -8.68
C LYS A 937 74.58 -26.48 -7.61
N LEU A 938 74.99 -27.68 -8.03
CA LEU A 938 75.58 -28.72 -7.19
C LEU A 938 76.91 -29.17 -7.82
N SER A 939 77.99 -29.23 -7.06
CA SER A 939 79.29 -29.74 -7.53
C SER A 939 79.94 -30.67 -6.51
N VAL A 940 80.79 -31.60 -6.98
CA VAL A 940 81.45 -32.63 -6.17
C VAL A 940 82.94 -32.64 -6.48
N THR A 941 83.80 -32.59 -5.46
CA THR A 941 85.27 -32.63 -5.62
C THR A 941 85.94 -33.41 -4.47
N PRO A 942 87.07 -34.12 -4.68
CA PRO A 942 87.67 -34.40 -5.98
C PRO A 942 86.76 -35.31 -6.81
N ASN A 943 86.90 -35.24 -8.13
CA ASN A 943 86.26 -36.18 -9.04
C ASN A 943 87.23 -36.41 -10.21
N PRO A 944 87.88 -37.59 -10.33
CA PRO A 944 87.63 -38.82 -9.57
C PRO A 944 88.07 -38.76 -8.08
N ALA A 945 87.47 -39.59 -7.22
CA ALA A 945 87.66 -39.62 -5.77
C ALA A 945 88.07 -40.99 -5.24
N SER A 946 88.92 -41.04 -4.21
CA SER A 946 89.34 -42.28 -3.56
C SER A 946 88.56 -42.55 -2.27
N ASN A 947 88.73 -41.76 -1.21
CA ASN A 947 88.15 -42.09 0.11
C ASN A 947 87.06 -41.12 0.56
N LYS A 948 87.08 -39.86 0.11
CA LYS A 948 86.12 -38.83 0.47
C LYS A 948 85.81 -37.93 -0.72
N ILE A 949 84.59 -37.39 -0.74
CA ILE A 949 84.20 -36.26 -1.58
C ILE A 949 83.70 -35.10 -0.72
N TRP A 950 83.76 -33.89 -1.28
CA TRP A 950 83.12 -32.69 -0.79
C TRP A 950 82.06 -32.27 -1.79
N VAL A 951 80.82 -32.20 -1.32
CA VAL A 951 79.70 -31.67 -2.09
C VAL A 951 79.61 -30.18 -1.79
N TYR A 952 79.45 -29.35 -2.81
CA TYR A 952 79.24 -27.90 -2.71
C TYR A 952 77.91 -27.54 -3.36
N SER A 953 77.18 -26.61 -2.75
CA SER A 953 76.05 -25.96 -3.36
C SER A 953 76.00 -24.50 -2.90
N ASN A 954 75.58 -23.61 -3.80
CA ASN A 954 75.27 -22.22 -3.43
C ASN A 954 74.06 -22.10 -2.50
N PHE A 955 73.40 -23.23 -2.16
CA PHE A 955 72.15 -23.28 -1.41
C PHE A 955 72.24 -23.93 -0.01
N PHE A 956 73.40 -24.46 0.42
CA PHE A 956 73.52 -25.10 1.74
C PHE A 956 73.33 -24.16 2.94
N GLN A 957 73.44 -22.85 2.74
CA GLN A 957 73.23 -21.86 3.81
C GLN A 957 71.76 -21.46 3.98
N ASP A 958 70.92 -21.64 2.95
CA ASP A 958 69.54 -21.12 2.89
C ASP A 958 68.45 -22.17 3.16
N TYR A 959 68.76 -23.46 3.08
CA TYR A 959 67.77 -24.56 3.23
C TYR A 959 68.17 -25.57 4.29
N ARG A 960 67.76 -25.32 5.55
CA ARG A 960 68.11 -26.13 6.73
C ARG A 960 67.41 -27.50 6.83
N ASN A 961 66.59 -27.87 5.84
CA ASN A 961 65.82 -29.12 5.81
C ASN A 961 66.06 -29.96 4.53
N ALA A 962 67.01 -29.56 3.67
CA ALA A 962 67.34 -30.30 2.47
C ALA A 962 68.10 -31.60 2.79
N VAL A 963 68.02 -32.59 1.91
CA VAL A 963 68.66 -33.90 2.07
C VAL A 963 69.54 -34.20 0.87
N LEU A 964 70.79 -34.63 1.12
CA LEU A 964 71.63 -35.24 0.09
C LEU A 964 71.42 -36.75 0.08
N THR A 965 71.30 -37.30 -1.12
CA THR A 965 71.17 -38.75 -1.34
C THR A 965 72.26 -39.20 -2.29
N LEU A 966 73.01 -40.23 -1.88
CA LEU A 966 74.03 -40.88 -2.69
C LEU A 966 73.43 -42.12 -3.33
N HIS A 967 73.53 -42.23 -4.64
CA HIS A 967 73.02 -43.33 -5.43
C HIS A 967 74.14 -44.06 -6.18
N ASP A 968 73.94 -45.36 -6.41
CA ASP A 968 74.71 -46.09 -7.42
C ASP A 968 74.28 -45.65 -8.85
N ILE A 969 74.97 -46.14 -9.88
CA ILE A 969 74.65 -45.81 -11.27
C ILE A 969 73.27 -46.33 -11.73
N LYS A 970 72.67 -47.28 -11.01
CA LYS A 970 71.34 -47.83 -11.28
C LYS A 970 70.24 -47.03 -10.58
N GLY A 971 70.60 -46.04 -9.75
CA GLY A 971 69.66 -45.18 -9.01
C GLY A 971 69.32 -45.67 -7.61
N SER A 972 69.88 -46.81 -7.15
CA SER A 972 69.64 -47.34 -5.80
C SER A 972 70.26 -46.41 -4.76
N VAL A 973 69.52 -46.05 -3.71
CA VAL A 973 70.03 -45.21 -2.61
C VAL A 973 71.05 -45.99 -1.78
N ILE A 974 72.28 -45.50 -1.74
CA ILE A 974 73.38 -46.02 -0.92
C ILE A 974 73.40 -45.34 0.44
N LYS A 975 73.19 -44.02 0.48
CA LYS A 975 73.27 -43.23 1.71
C LYS A 975 72.39 -42.00 1.64
N VAL A 976 71.69 -41.71 2.73
CA VAL A 976 70.93 -40.47 2.93
C VAL A 976 71.66 -39.62 3.97
N ILE A 977 71.86 -38.34 3.67
CA ILE A 977 72.66 -37.41 4.48
C ILE A 977 71.80 -36.18 4.75
N PRO A 978 71.23 -36.05 5.97
CA PRO A 978 70.48 -34.86 6.34
C PRO A 978 71.43 -33.67 6.49
N ILE A 979 71.01 -32.49 6.01
CA ILE A 979 71.78 -31.26 6.13
C ILE A 979 71.32 -30.53 7.40
N THR A 980 72.04 -30.74 8.51
CA THR A 980 71.62 -30.25 9.84
C THR A 980 72.25 -28.93 10.27
N SER A 981 73.17 -28.37 9.46
CA SER A 981 73.87 -27.10 9.76
C SER A 981 74.45 -26.45 8.51
N SER A 982 74.70 -25.13 8.56
CA SER A 982 75.18 -24.30 7.45
C SER A 982 76.64 -24.55 7.09
N TYR A 983 76.90 -25.60 6.32
CA TYR A 983 78.23 -25.91 5.78
C TYR A 983 78.48 -25.22 4.43
N LYS A 984 79.71 -24.74 4.19
CA LYS A 984 80.16 -24.31 2.85
C LYS A 984 80.33 -25.49 1.88
N SER A 985 80.55 -26.69 2.43
CA SER A 985 80.61 -27.97 1.72
C SER A 985 80.39 -29.13 2.68
N ILE A 986 79.79 -30.22 2.21
CA ILE A 986 79.51 -31.41 3.02
C ILE A 986 80.50 -32.52 2.65
N PRO A 987 81.35 -32.98 3.59
CA PRO A 987 82.22 -34.12 3.35
C PRO A 987 81.44 -35.44 3.41
N ILE A 988 81.63 -36.32 2.44
CA ILE A 988 81.04 -37.66 2.39
C ILE A 988 82.15 -38.69 2.27
N ASP A 989 82.19 -39.62 3.22
CA ASP A 989 83.06 -40.79 3.16
C ASP A 989 82.51 -41.82 2.17
N ILE A 990 83.36 -42.19 1.21
CA ILE A 990 83.07 -43.13 0.13
C ILE A 990 84.08 -44.30 0.11
N SER A 991 84.92 -44.43 1.15
CA SER A 991 85.99 -45.43 1.23
C SER A 991 85.48 -46.87 1.05
N ASN A 992 84.27 -47.15 1.56
CA ASN A 992 83.63 -48.46 1.49
C ASN A 992 82.86 -48.73 0.19
N LEU A 993 82.90 -47.81 -0.79
CA LEU A 993 82.24 -48.01 -2.09
C LEU A 993 83.17 -48.72 -3.07
N ALA A 994 82.61 -49.63 -3.87
CA ALA A 994 83.33 -50.24 -5.00
C ALA A 994 83.70 -49.16 -6.04
N LYS A 995 84.79 -49.39 -6.80
CA LYS A 995 85.17 -48.51 -7.93
C LYS A 995 84.03 -48.41 -8.94
N GLY A 996 83.67 -47.21 -9.37
CA GLY A 996 82.52 -47.00 -10.26
C GLY A 996 81.98 -45.57 -10.24
N THR A 997 80.91 -45.33 -11.01
CA THR A 997 80.23 -44.02 -11.09
C THR A 997 79.07 -43.95 -10.11
N TYR A 998 78.96 -42.84 -9.39
CA TYR A 998 77.93 -42.59 -8.39
C TYR A 998 77.26 -41.22 -8.63
N ILE A 999 76.05 -41.03 -8.10
CA ILE A 999 75.28 -39.79 -8.24
C ILE A 999 74.96 -39.25 -6.85
N ILE A 1000 75.26 -37.97 -6.63
CA ILE A 1000 74.78 -37.22 -5.48
C ILE A 1000 73.60 -36.36 -5.90
N THR A 1001 72.49 -36.49 -5.19
CA THR A 1001 71.23 -35.79 -5.43
C THR A 1001 70.86 -34.94 -4.24
N LEU A 1002 70.66 -33.64 -4.46
CA LEU A 1002 70.11 -32.72 -3.48
C LEU A 1002 68.59 -32.62 -3.67
N VAL A 1003 67.83 -32.88 -2.61
CA VAL A 1003 66.37 -32.79 -2.59
C VAL A 1003 65.93 -31.77 -1.53
N ASP A 1004 65.14 -30.78 -1.96
CA ASP A 1004 64.46 -29.84 -1.08
C ASP A 1004 63.05 -29.53 -1.62
N GLY A 1005 62.01 -30.07 -0.97
CA GLY A 1005 60.64 -30.00 -1.48
C GLY A 1005 60.51 -30.51 -2.92
N ASN A 1006 60.14 -29.61 -3.84
CA ASN A 1006 59.99 -29.93 -5.28
C ASN A 1006 61.26 -29.70 -6.11
N THR A 1007 62.37 -29.30 -5.49
CA THR A 1007 63.64 -29.02 -6.17
C THR A 1007 64.58 -30.22 -6.06
N ILE A 1008 65.00 -30.75 -7.22
CA ILE A 1008 65.92 -31.89 -7.33
C ILE A 1008 67.11 -31.48 -8.21
N CYS A 1009 68.33 -31.64 -7.70
CA CYS A 1009 69.57 -31.37 -8.45
C CYS A 1009 70.53 -32.56 -8.32
N ASN A 1010 71.11 -33.01 -9.44
CA ASN A 1010 71.94 -34.22 -9.51
C ASN A 1010 73.36 -33.88 -9.97
N GLN A 1011 74.38 -34.47 -9.34
CA GLN A 1011 75.77 -34.37 -9.73
C GLN A 1011 76.45 -35.75 -9.72
N LYS A 1012 77.07 -36.14 -10.84
CA LYS A 1012 77.81 -37.40 -10.96
C LYS A 1012 79.26 -37.25 -10.50
N PHE A 1013 79.83 -38.31 -9.93
CA PHE A 1013 81.26 -38.44 -9.66
C PHE A 1013 81.76 -39.89 -9.81
N ILE A 1014 83.07 -40.08 -9.96
CA ILE A 1014 83.73 -41.38 -10.18
C ILE A 1014 84.54 -41.75 -8.92
N LYS A 1015 84.30 -42.93 -8.36
CA LYS A 1015 85.13 -43.57 -7.31
C LYS A 1015 86.23 -44.43 -7.97
N GLN A 1016 87.49 -44.17 -7.63
CA GLN A 1016 88.66 -44.92 -8.10
C GLN A 1016 89.21 -45.93 -7.10
#